data_AF-A0A4S8YKI3-F1
#
_entry.id   AF-A0A4S8YKI3-F1
#
_cell.length_a   1.000
_cell.length_b   1.000
_cell.length_c   1.000
_cell.angle_alpha   90.00
_cell.angle_beta   90.00
_cell.angle_gamma   90.00
#
_symmetry.space_group_name_H-M   'P 1'
#
loop_
_entity.id
_entity.type
_entity.pdbx_description
1 polymer ?
#
loop_
_entity_poly.entity_id
_entity_poly.type
_entity_poly.pdbx_seq_one_letter_code
_entity_poly.pdbx_strand_id
1 'polypeptide(L)'
;MAQPPTQPRAYSQAYIPNGTPSQASGPVPGATPLLPNQGRVVQAGGARVLCIADVRGNLRSLNELARNARADYIIHTGDFGFYDNTSLDRIAEKTLKHVAQYSPLLNDGVKNDIARAPAQSSIKERFQREGLPLSELPQFLNGTYTLEKPVYTVWGACEDVSVLEKLRSGEYKINNLFVIDESHARLLDIGGVKLRLLGLGGAVVMHKLFDNGEGRTTIAGGQGTMWTTLLQIGELIDTANRVYDPTETRVFVTHASPAREGLLNQLAVALKADFSISAGLHFRYGSSYNEFSVNPTLDHYRGKLAASKASFNDVWETVKSEVEPAVSENESQQRLLHNALDLVSKMPSVANGGNPFGGGYTGPQGGVVDESAFKNMWNFNLADAAFGWLLLDIDQGRIGTEMKAQGFNFSHRAGKPTQRPAQPAQATQAPQQPAAPIAASAPTPSNAPTPSGPPAATASAPVPANAPSSRGPGPHQTARPPVATPQQVPSPAPTKPVATPQPAASTNGTPAPAKPEEKTSAAPAADGPAKPQEVPKSQSIFIPPINGTDDEAEVRQIFSEDDQKKVSKLERTSKGFWIAHFNSYEEMQEVLKRSPAPESKYSSLRISEFKQRPARGGFQAGTWGSSRNASGQQSGYRSGQSDSEGARSGRGGRGGRGRGGMERGGRGGRGGAGRGPSGAAPAGESQA
;
A
#
# COMPACT_ATOMS: atom_id res chain seq x y z
N MET A 1 35.67 -39.42 30.83
CA MET A 1 34.43 -39.32 30.03
C MET A 1 34.59 -38.13 29.09
N ALA A 2 34.25 -38.27 27.81
CA ALA A 2 34.31 -37.17 26.84
C ALA A 2 32.91 -36.58 26.62
N GLN A 3 32.83 -35.27 26.34
CA GLN A 3 31.58 -34.65 25.90
C GLN A 3 31.27 -35.05 24.44
N PRO A 4 30.00 -35.24 24.06
CA PRO A 4 29.61 -35.43 22.67
C PRO A 4 29.77 -34.12 21.89
N PRO A 5 30.21 -34.14 20.62
CA PRO A 5 30.34 -32.94 19.81
C PRO A 5 28.97 -32.37 19.43
N THR A 6 28.77 -31.08 19.66
CA THR A 6 27.61 -30.33 19.17
C THR A 6 27.67 -30.18 17.66
N GLN A 7 26.87 -30.96 16.93
CA GLN A 7 26.63 -30.71 15.51
C GLN A 7 25.88 -29.37 15.30
N PRO A 8 26.28 -28.53 14.33
CA PRO A 8 25.50 -27.37 13.96
C PRO A 8 24.18 -27.80 13.30
N ARG A 9 23.05 -27.22 13.72
CA ARG A 9 21.74 -27.48 13.10
C ARG A 9 21.71 -26.90 11.69
N ALA A 10 21.53 -27.76 10.69
CA ALA A 10 21.30 -27.33 9.31
C ALA A 10 19.89 -26.71 9.17
N TYR A 11 19.82 -25.39 9.11
CA TYR A 11 18.59 -24.63 8.82
C TYR A 11 18.29 -24.51 7.31
N SER A 12 18.81 -25.43 6.50
CA SER A 12 18.62 -25.46 5.05
C SER A 12 17.38 -26.28 4.67
N GLN A 13 16.20 -25.64 4.70
CA GLN A 13 15.16 -26.03 3.75
C GLN A 13 15.67 -25.70 2.34
N ALA A 14 15.44 -26.59 1.37
CA ALA A 14 15.75 -26.29 -0.03
C ALA A 14 14.85 -25.12 -0.50
N TYR A 15 15.44 -24.15 -1.19
CA TYR A 15 14.67 -23.02 -1.72
C TYR A 15 13.74 -23.50 -2.83
N ILE A 16 12.43 -23.27 -2.65
CA ILE A 16 11.39 -23.53 -3.66
C ILE A 16 10.97 -22.19 -4.23
N PRO A 17 11.20 -21.91 -5.53
CA PRO A 17 10.80 -20.65 -6.15
C PRO A 17 9.29 -20.43 -6.04
N ASN A 18 8.90 -19.24 -5.59
CA ASN A 18 7.50 -18.82 -5.51
C ASN A 18 6.79 -19.01 -6.87
N GLY A 19 5.52 -19.38 -6.88
CA GLY A 19 4.73 -19.58 -8.09
C GLY A 19 5.05 -20.85 -8.88
N THR A 20 5.82 -21.80 -8.34
CA THR A 20 6.07 -23.10 -8.98
C THR A 20 5.21 -24.22 -8.37
N PRO A 21 4.40 -24.94 -9.17
CA PRO A 21 3.94 -26.27 -8.81
C PRO A 21 5.16 -27.18 -8.59
N SER A 22 5.08 -28.09 -7.61
CA SER A 22 6.20 -28.90 -7.10
C SER A 22 6.82 -29.94 -8.06
N GLN A 23 6.55 -29.82 -9.37
CA GLN A 23 7.12 -30.62 -10.46
C GLN A 23 7.52 -29.79 -11.71
N ALA A 24 7.31 -28.46 -11.72
CA ALA A 24 7.44 -27.62 -12.91
C ALA A 24 8.73 -26.77 -12.91
N SER A 25 9.89 -27.41 -13.04
CA SER A 25 11.21 -26.77 -13.04
C SER A 25 11.84 -26.67 -14.45
N GLY A 26 11.43 -25.65 -15.21
CA GLY A 26 12.05 -25.29 -16.50
C GLY A 26 11.49 -24.00 -17.11
N PRO A 27 12.16 -23.43 -18.14
CA PRO A 27 11.55 -22.41 -18.99
C PRO A 27 10.39 -23.01 -19.80
N VAL A 28 9.44 -22.15 -20.22
CA VAL A 28 8.31 -22.60 -21.05
C VAL A 28 8.83 -23.12 -22.40
N PRO A 29 8.32 -24.26 -22.93
CA PRO A 29 8.72 -24.75 -24.25
C PRO A 29 8.52 -23.66 -25.33
N GLY A 30 9.59 -23.35 -26.07
CA GLY A 30 9.60 -22.25 -27.04
C GLY A 30 10.07 -20.89 -26.52
N ALA A 31 10.38 -20.74 -25.22
CA ALA A 31 10.96 -19.52 -24.67
C ALA A 31 12.41 -19.32 -25.14
N THR A 32 12.61 -18.54 -26.21
CA THR A 32 13.93 -18.11 -26.66
C THR A 32 14.59 -17.20 -25.61
N PRO A 33 15.78 -17.53 -25.08
CA PRO A 33 16.50 -16.65 -24.17
C PRO A 33 16.80 -15.31 -24.84
N LEU A 34 16.55 -14.22 -24.12
CA LEU A 34 16.82 -12.88 -24.65
C LEU A 34 18.32 -12.68 -24.91
N LEU A 35 18.63 -12.13 -26.08
CA LEU A 35 20.01 -11.91 -26.54
C LEU A 35 20.79 -11.10 -25.48
N PRO A 36 22.07 -11.45 -25.23
CA PRO A 36 22.82 -11.01 -24.05
C PRO A 36 23.00 -9.48 -23.90
N ASN A 37 22.70 -8.70 -24.94
CA ASN A 37 22.79 -7.23 -24.93
C ASN A 37 21.57 -6.52 -24.33
N GLN A 38 20.52 -7.22 -23.85
CA GLN A 38 19.38 -6.60 -23.17
C GLN A 38 19.69 -6.18 -21.71
N GLY A 39 20.69 -5.32 -21.55
CA GLY A 39 20.98 -4.65 -20.28
C GLY A 39 21.48 -5.57 -19.16
N ARG A 40 22.25 -6.61 -19.48
CA ARG A 40 23.09 -7.30 -18.48
C ARG A 40 24.28 -6.40 -18.14
N VAL A 41 24.41 -6.01 -16.87
CA VAL A 41 25.61 -5.35 -16.33
C VAL A 41 26.34 -6.34 -15.44
N VAL A 42 27.66 -6.44 -15.57
CA VAL A 42 28.51 -7.35 -14.77
C VAL A 42 29.50 -6.53 -13.94
N GLN A 43 29.51 -6.73 -12.61
CA GLN A 43 30.51 -6.16 -11.70
C GLN A 43 31.19 -7.27 -10.89
N ALA A 44 32.52 -7.35 -11.00
CA ALA A 44 33.32 -8.25 -10.19
C ALA A 44 33.56 -7.66 -8.79
N GLY A 45 33.16 -8.39 -7.75
CA GLY A 45 33.20 -7.94 -6.35
C GLY A 45 31.85 -7.43 -5.86
N GLY A 46 31.80 -7.05 -4.58
CA GLY A 46 30.59 -6.53 -3.94
C GLY A 46 30.06 -5.25 -4.59
N ALA A 47 28.76 -4.99 -4.43
CA ALA A 47 28.06 -3.85 -5.02
C ALA A 47 26.94 -3.33 -4.11
N ARG A 48 26.74 -2.02 -4.08
CA ARG A 48 25.72 -1.36 -3.25
C ARG A 48 24.61 -0.78 -4.11
N VAL A 49 23.37 -1.26 -3.96
CA VAL A 49 22.21 -0.82 -4.76
C VAL A 49 21.29 0.04 -3.90
N LEU A 50 21.19 1.32 -4.22
CA LEU A 50 20.31 2.28 -3.56
C LEU A 50 18.88 2.14 -4.07
N CYS A 51 17.93 1.90 -3.17
CA CYS A 51 16.51 1.76 -3.47
C CYS A 51 15.72 2.94 -2.87
N ILE A 52 15.13 3.75 -3.74
CA ILE A 52 14.45 5.01 -3.40
C ILE A 52 13.12 5.18 -4.15
N ALA A 53 12.24 6.03 -3.64
CA ALA A 53 10.96 6.37 -4.24
C ALA A 53 10.77 7.89 -4.31
N ASP A 54 9.87 8.33 -5.19
CA ASP A 54 9.26 9.65 -5.10
C ASP A 54 10.28 10.82 -5.12
N VAL A 55 11.28 10.82 -6.01
CA VAL A 55 12.20 11.97 -6.16
C VAL A 55 11.55 13.20 -6.81
N ARG A 56 10.35 13.06 -7.39
CA ARG A 56 9.44 14.13 -7.83
C ARG A 56 10.14 15.24 -8.63
N GLY A 57 11.00 14.85 -9.57
CA GLY A 57 11.70 15.76 -10.48
C GLY A 57 13.00 16.39 -9.95
N ASN A 58 13.37 16.21 -8.68
CA ASN A 58 14.68 16.61 -8.15
C ASN A 58 15.75 15.56 -8.50
N LEU A 59 16.03 15.44 -9.79
CA LEU A 59 16.88 14.37 -10.34
C LEU A 59 18.35 14.50 -9.91
N ARG A 60 18.85 15.72 -9.63
CA ARG A 60 20.22 15.90 -9.09
C ARG A 60 20.41 15.25 -7.72
N SER A 61 19.35 15.13 -6.91
CA SER A 61 19.43 14.46 -5.61
C SER A 61 19.81 12.98 -5.74
N LEU A 62 19.57 12.33 -6.89
CA LEU A 62 19.99 10.94 -7.16
C LEU A 62 21.51 10.78 -6.99
N ASN A 63 22.30 11.71 -7.53
CA ASN A 63 23.76 11.70 -7.42
C ASN A 63 24.23 12.00 -5.98
N GLU A 64 23.53 12.86 -5.25
CA GLU A 64 23.83 13.15 -3.84
C GLU A 64 23.52 11.94 -2.95
N LEU A 65 22.36 11.32 -3.11
CA LEU A 65 21.94 10.12 -2.38
C LEU A 65 22.86 8.93 -2.68
N ALA A 66 23.25 8.72 -3.94
CA ALA A 66 24.21 7.68 -4.32
C ALA A 66 25.59 7.87 -3.64
N ARG A 67 26.13 9.09 -3.65
CA ARG A 67 27.39 9.41 -2.96
C ARG A 67 27.27 9.23 -1.44
N ASN A 68 26.17 9.68 -0.85
CA ASN A 68 25.89 9.54 0.60
C ASN A 68 25.71 8.08 1.05
N ALA A 69 25.09 7.23 0.22
CA ALA A 69 24.92 5.80 0.50
C ALA A 69 26.16 4.94 0.14
N ARG A 70 27.07 5.52 -0.67
CA ARG A 70 28.17 4.85 -1.38
C ARG A 70 27.62 3.72 -2.27
N ALA A 71 26.71 4.08 -3.18
CA ALA A 71 26.01 3.15 -4.06
C ALA A 71 26.62 3.14 -5.48
N ASP A 72 26.49 2.00 -6.14
CA ASP A 72 26.93 1.74 -7.52
C ASP A 72 25.79 1.69 -8.51
N TYR A 73 24.58 1.39 -8.03
CA TYR A 73 23.36 1.32 -8.81
C TYR A 73 22.21 1.97 -8.03
N ILE A 74 21.22 2.47 -8.75
CA ILE A 74 19.97 2.98 -8.19
C ILE A 74 18.81 2.16 -8.76
N ILE A 75 17.89 1.72 -7.90
CA ILE A 75 16.55 1.25 -8.28
C ILE A 75 15.54 2.28 -7.75
N HIS A 76 14.62 2.72 -8.60
CA HIS A 76 13.64 3.75 -8.27
C HIS A 76 12.20 3.32 -8.59
N THR A 77 11.28 3.49 -7.63
CA THR A 77 9.91 2.95 -7.67
C THR A 77 8.85 3.94 -8.15
N GLY A 78 9.17 4.80 -9.13
CA GLY A 78 8.22 5.76 -9.71
C GLY A 78 8.05 7.07 -8.93
N ASP A 79 7.27 7.99 -9.52
CA ASP A 79 7.22 9.42 -9.19
C ASP A 79 8.62 10.06 -9.38
N PHE A 80 9.24 9.75 -10.53
CA PHE A 80 10.57 10.21 -10.90
C PHE A 80 10.59 11.71 -11.27
N GLY A 81 9.49 12.19 -11.85
CA GLY A 81 9.38 13.50 -12.49
C GLY A 81 9.63 13.42 -13.99
N PHE A 82 9.03 12.44 -14.68
CA PHE A 82 8.95 12.39 -16.13
C PHE A 82 8.02 13.50 -16.66
N TYR A 83 8.55 14.72 -16.68
CA TYR A 83 7.90 15.93 -17.18
C TYR A 83 8.87 16.73 -18.05
N ASP A 84 8.43 17.11 -19.25
CA ASP A 84 9.21 17.91 -20.20
C ASP A 84 8.72 19.37 -20.30
N ASN A 85 9.47 20.17 -21.05
CA ASN A 85 8.88 21.36 -21.67
C ASN A 85 7.78 20.86 -22.62
N THR A 86 6.56 21.38 -22.49
CA THR A 86 5.24 20.86 -22.95
C THR A 86 4.41 20.03 -21.94
N SER A 87 4.96 19.45 -20.87
CA SER A 87 4.15 18.72 -19.86
C SER A 87 3.20 19.60 -19.05
N LEU A 88 3.59 20.84 -18.71
CA LEU A 88 2.74 21.80 -17.97
C LEU A 88 1.43 22.09 -18.74
N ASP A 89 1.47 21.95 -20.06
CA ASP A 89 0.35 22.25 -20.95
C ASP A 89 -0.62 21.05 -20.97
N ARG A 90 -0.10 19.81 -20.94
CA ARG A 90 -0.87 18.55 -20.87
C ARG A 90 -1.46 18.20 -19.49
N ILE A 91 -0.79 18.55 -18.38
CA ILE A 91 -1.23 18.16 -17.03
C ILE A 91 -2.55 18.85 -16.62
N ALA A 92 -3.51 18.12 -16.03
CA ALA A 92 -4.74 18.70 -15.52
C ALA A 92 -4.51 19.49 -14.21
N GLU A 93 -5.26 20.57 -14.00
CA GLU A 93 -5.14 21.47 -12.81
C GLU A 93 -5.17 20.73 -11.46
N LYS A 94 -6.03 19.72 -11.31
CA LYS A 94 -6.11 18.89 -10.10
C LYS A 94 -4.80 18.14 -9.84
N THR A 95 -4.21 17.58 -10.89
CA THR A 95 -2.93 16.85 -10.83
C THR A 95 -1.78 17.82 -10.60
N LEU A 96 -1.78 18.96 -11.28
CA LEU A 96 -0.80 20.05 -11.11
C LEU A 96 -0.78 20.58 -9.67
N LYS A 97 -1.95 20.78 -9.04
CA LYS A 97 -2.03 21.17 -7.62
C LYS A 97 -1.39 20.13 -6.69
N HIS A 98 -1.60 18.83 -6.96
CA HIS A 98 -0.99 17.74 -6.19
C HIS A 98 0.54 17.69 -6.38
N VAL A 99 1.02 17.70 -7.63
CA VAL A 99 2.45 17.71 -7.96
C VAL A 99 3.14 18.92 -7.33
N ALA A 100 2.56 20.11 -7.44
CA ALA A 100 3.12 21.33 -6.86
C ALA A 100 3.15 21.28 -5.31
N GLN A 101 2.10 20.75 -4.67
CA GLN A 101 2.03 20.61 -3.21
C GLN A 101 3.20 19.77 -2.65
N TYR A 102 3.56 18.68 -3.34
CA TYR A 102 4.62 17.76 -2.89
C TYR A 102 5.98 17.97 -3.58
N SER A 103 6.08 18.88 -4.57
CA SER A 103 7.32 19.09 -5.34
C SER A 103 8.50 19.53 -4.45
N PRO A 104 9.64 18.83 -4.45
CA PRO A 104 10.87 19.28 -3.79
C PRO A 104 11.50 20.52 -4.47
N LEU A 105 11.12 20.83 -5.71
CA LEU A 105 11.63 21.98 -6.47
C LEU A 105 10.95 23.31 -6.09
N LEU A 106 9.77 23.26 -5.46
CA LEU A 106 9.04 24.46 -5.04
C LEU A 106 9.30 24.80 -3.57
N ASN A 107 9.53 26.09 -3.30
CA ASN A 107 9.63 26.59 -1.93
C ASN A 107 8.25 26.65 -1.23
N ASP A 108 8.27 26.68 0.10
CA ASP A 108 7.05 26.67 0.91
C ASP A 108 6.14 27.90 0.67
N GLY A 109 6.68 29.05 0.24
CA GLY A 109 5.87 30.21 -0.12
C GLY A 109 4.96 29.92 -1.30
N VAL A 110 5.54 29.49 -2.43
CA VAL A 110 4.81 29.10 -3.64
C VAL A 110 3.81 27.97 -3.36
N LYS A 111 4.19 26.96 -2.57
CA LYS A 111 3.29 25.89 -2.13
C LYS A 111 2.08 26.41 -1.36
N ASN A 112 2.27 27.32 -0.41
CA ASN A 112 1.16 27.92 0.36
C ASN A 112 0.26 28.79 -0.54
N ASP A 113 0.81 29.52 -1.51
CA ASP A 113 0.03 30.35 -2.43
C ASP A 113 -0.80 29.53 -3.43
N ILE A 114 -0.30 28.35 -3.83
CA ILE A 114 -1.04 27.33 -4.62
C ILE A 114 -2.08 26.62 -3.77
N ALA A 115 -1.76 26.27 -2.52
CA ALA A 115 -2.72 25.65 -1.60
C ALA A 115 -3.94 26.56 -1.40
N ARG A 116 -3.70 27.85 -1.13
CA ARG A 116 -4.71 28.91 -0.96
C ARG A 116 -5.35 29.42 -2.24
N ALA A 117 -4.91 28.95 -3.42
CA ALA A 117 -5.53 29.33 -4.68
C ALA A 117 -7.01 28.90 -4.69
N PRO A 118 -7.97 29.81 -5.01
CA PRO A 118 -9.37 29.44 -5.18
C PRO A 118 -9.54 28.27 -6.14
N ALA A 119 -10.50 27.39 -5.88
CA ALA A 119 -10.71 26.17 -6.68
C ALA A 119 -11.09 26.42 -8.16
N GLN A 120 -11.34 27.67 -8.55
CA GLN A 120 -11.64 28.10 -9.92
C GLN A 120 -10.51 28.87 -10.60
N SER A 121 -9.42 29.23 -9.91
CA SER A 121 -8.26 29.90 -10.54
C SER A 121 -7.29 28.87 -11.10
N SER A 122 -6.95 28.96 -12.40
CA SER A 122 -5.89 28.14 -12.99
C SER A 122 -4.55 28.41 -12.32
N ILE A 123 -3.81 27.34 -12.02
CA ILE A 123 -2.43 27.42 -11.55
C ILE A 123 -1.51 27.82 -12.72
N LYS A 124 -1.81 27.36 -13.94
CA LYS A 124 -1.05 27.69 -15.16
C LYS A 124 -1.12 29.17 -15.54
N GLU A 125 -2.27 29.82 -15.33
CA GLU A 125 -2.44 31.26 -15.58
C GLU A 125 -1.81 32.12 -14.48
N ARG A 126 -1.85 31.66 -13.23
CA ARG A 126 -1.44 32.46 -12.06
C ARG A 126 0.09 32.53 -11.86
N PHE A 127 0.83 31.54 -12.34
CA PHE A 127 2.29 31.47 -12.16
C PHE A 127 2.99 31.31 -13.50
N GLN A 128 4.09 32.05 -13.69
CA GLN A 128 4.98 31.86 -14.85
C GLN A 128 5.56 30.45 -14.87
N ARG A 129 5.83 29.91 -16.06
CA ARG A 129 6.33 28.54 -16.27
C ARG A 129 7.62 28.27 -15.51
N GLU A 130 8.48 29.28 -15.46
CA GLU A 130 9.77 29.32 -14.77
C GLU A 130 9.61 29.28 -13.24
N GLY A 131 8.45 29.70 -12.72
CA GLY A 131 8.05 29.61 -11.32
C GLY A 131 7.39 28.27 -10.94
N LEU A 132 7.09 27.40 -11.91
CA LEU A 132 6.52 26.07 -11.70
C LEU A 132 7.36 24.95 -12.37
N PRO A 133 8.65 24.78 -12.01
CA PRO A 133 9.44 23.63 -12.46
C PRO A 133 8.80 22.32 -11.97
N LEU A 134 8.27 21.52 -12.90
CA LEU A 134 7.73 20.19 -12.64
C LEU A 134 8.85 19.13 -12.50
N SER A 135 10.00 19.35 -13.15
CA SER A 135 11.14 18.45 -13.11
C SER A 135 12.42 19.12 -13.61
N GLU A 136 13.57 18.57 -13.21
CA GLU A 136 14.89 18.82 -13.79
C GLU A 136 15.17 17.99 -15.06
N LEU A 137 14.24 17.11 -15.47
CA LEU A 137 14.40 16.26 -16.66
C LEU A 137 14.84 17.01 -17.93
N PRO A 138 14.33 18.23 -18.27
CA PRO A 138 14.82 18.98 -19.44
C PRO A 138 16.32 19.27 -19.41
N GLN A 139 16.89 19.48 -18.22
CA GLN A 139 18.31 19.72 -17.99
C GLN A 139 19.16 18.43 -18.05
N PHE A 140 18.56 17.26 -17.86
CA PHE A 140 19.22 15.97 -18.14
C PHE A 140 19.11 15.58 -19.62
N LEU A 141 17.99 15.87 -20.28
CA LEU A 141 17.79 15.64 -21.72
C LEU A 141 18.73 16.47 -22.59
N ASN A 142 19.03 17.73 -22.20
CA ASN A 142 19.97 18.59 -22.92
C ASN A 142 21.44 18.44 -22.47
N GLY A 143 21.73 17.54 -21.52
CA GLY A 143 23.08 17.27 -21.03
C GLY A 143 23.68 18.31 -20.06
N THR A 144 22.91 19.28 -19.57
CA THR A 144 23.35 20.22 -18.51
C THR A 144 23.68 19.47 -17.21
N TYR A 145 22.92 18.41 -16.92
CA TYR A 145 23.14 17.48 -15.81
C TYR A 145 23.21 16.04 -16.33
N THR A 146 23.88 15.16 -15.58
CA THR A 146 24.05 13.74 -15.90
C THR A 146 23.92 12.86 -14.65
N LEU A 147 23.50 11.62 -14.84
CA LEU A 147 23.39 10.63 -13.76
C LEU A 147 24.75 9.95 -13.55
N GLU A 148 25.32 10.09 -12.35
CA GLU A 148 26.65 9.55 -12.00
C GLU A 148 26.69 8.01 -11.92
N LYS A 149 25.55 7.38 -11.66
CA LYS A 149 25.37 5.93 -11.51
C LYS A 149 24.16 5.45 -12.33
N PRO A 150 24.13 4.19 -12.80
CA PRO A 150 22.95 3.61 -13.46
C PRO A 150 21.69 3.67 -12.60
N VAL A 151 20.61 4.20 -13.16
CA VAL A 151 19.28 4.31 -12.55
C VAL A 151 18.30 3.42 -13.29
N TYR A 152 17.74 2.42 -12.59
CA TYR A 152 16.67 1.56 -13.08
C TYR A 152 15.34 2.01 -12.47
N THR A 153 14.41 2.51 -13.28
CA THR A 153 13.16 3.10 -12.77
C THR A 153 11.91 2.62 -13.49
N VAL A 154 10.83 2.41 -12.73
CA VAL A 154 9.46 2.45 -13.24
C VAL A 154 8.95 3.91 -13.20
N TRP A 155 7.77 4.19 -13.75
CA TRP A 155 7.02 5.44 -13.49
C TRP A 155 6.02 5.27 -12.35
N GLY A 156 5.62 6.38 -11.73
CA GLY A 156 4.69 6.44 -10.61
C GLY A 156 3.27 6.78 -11.01
N ALA A 157 2.55 7.49 -10.13
CA ALA A 157 1.15 7.83 -10.30
C ALA A 157 0.93 9.22 -10.94
N CYS A 158 1.86 10.16 -10.73
CA CYS A 158 1.76 11.54 -11.21
C CYS A 158 2.95 11.89 -12.11
N GLU A 159 2.90 11.44 -13.38
CA GLU A 159 3.92 11.63 -14.42
C GLU A 159 3.25 11.76 -15.81
N ASP A 160 3.99 12.11 -16.86
CA ASP A 160 3.44 12.35 -18.21
C ASP A 160 3.72 11.20 -19.17
N VAL A 161 2.65 10.53 -19.64
CA VAL A 161 2.72 9.41 -20.59
C VAL A 161 3.46 9.78 -21.87
N SER A 162 3.32 11.02 -22.35
CA SER A 162 4.01 11.49 -23.56
C SER A 162 5.53 11.55 -23.38
N VAL A 163 6.03 11.65 -22.15
CA VAL A 163 7.48 11.64 -21.85
C VAL A 163 7.99 10.21 -21.74
N LEU A 164 7.21 9.29 -21.15
CA LEU A 164 7.53 7.86 -21.11
C LEU A 164 7.59 7.24 -22.50
N GLU A 165 6.62 7.54 -23.38
CA GLU A 165 6.58 7.01 -24.74
C GLU A 165 7.80 7.44 -25.56
N LYS A 166 8.29 8.68 -25.38
CA LYS A 166 9.53 9.17 -26.00
C LYS A 166 10.78 8.45 -25.47
N LEU A 167 10.81 8.11 -24.18
CA LEU A 167 11.89 7.33 -23.58
C LEU A 167 11.84 5.85 -24.02
N ARG A 168 10.65 5.28 -24.19
CA ARG A 168 10.42 3.91 -24.70
C ARG A 168 10.80 3.79 -26.18
N SER A 169 10.49 4.81 -27.00
CA SER A 169 10.85 4.86 -28.43
C SER A 169 12.31 5.19 -28.69
N GLY A 170 13.01 5.80 -27.72
CA GLY A 170 14.37 6.31 -27.87
C GLY A 170 14.47 7.71 -28.51
N GLU A 171 13.34 8.39 -28.73
CA GLU A 171 13.30 9.83 -29.06
C GLU A 171 13.98 10.66 -27.96
N TYR A 172 13.73 10.30 -26.70
CA TYR A 172 14.41 10.84 -25.53
C TYR A 172 15.42 9.82 -25.01
N LYS A 173 16.61 10.32 -24.65
CA LYS A 173 17.70 9.51 -24.10
C LYS A 173 18.47 10.30 -23.04
N ILE A 174 18.66 9.69 -21.88
CA ILE A 174 19.51 10.22 -20.80
C ILE A 174 20.55 9.14 -20.49
N ASN A 175 21.83 9.50 -20.46
CA ASN A 175 22.89 8.55 -20.13
C ASN A 175 22.72 8.03 -18.69
N ASN A 176 22.99 6.74 -18.50
CA ASN A 176 22.75 6.00 -17.25
C ASN A 176 21.28 5.89 -16.77
N LEU A 177 20.29 6.37 -17.53
CA LEU A 177 18.88 6.13 -17.24
C LEU A 177 18.35 4.89 -17.98
N PHE A 178 17.71 3.99 -17.24
CA PHE A 178 17.10 2.77 -17.75
C PHE A 178 15.67 2.65 -17.24
N VAL A 179 14.69 2.90 -18.10
CA VAL A 179 13.31 2.52 -17.80
C VAL A 179 13.22 0.98 -17.76
N ILE A 180 12.48 0.48 -16.78
CA ILE A 180 12.01 -0.91 -16.65
C ILE A 180 10.49 -0.90 -16.70
N ASP A 181 9.93 -1.74 -17.56
CA ASP A 181 8.50 -1.77 -17.91
C ASP A 181 8.04 -3.22 -18.16
N GLU A 182 6.76 -3.41 -18.48
CA GLU A 182 6.14 -4.71 -18.74
C GLU A 182 6.86 -5.54 -19.83
N SER A 183 7.46 -4.88 -20.82
CA SER A 183 8.17 -5.47 -21.96
C SER A 183 9.68 -5.62 -21.72
N HIS A 184 10.24 -4.81 -20.82
CA HIS A 184 11.67 -4.60 -20.63
C HIS A 184 12.18 -4.92 -19.21
N ALA A 185 12.55 -6.19 -19.00
CA ALA A 185 13.36 -6.61 -17.87
C ALA A 185 14.83 -6.13 -17.98
N ARG A 186 15.58 -6.16 -16.86
CA ARG A 186 17.05 -5.92 -16.80
C ARG A 186 17.73 -6.97 -15.92
N LEU A 187 19.06 -7.09 -16.02
CA LEU A 187 19.85 -8.03 -15.23
C LEU A 187 21.11 -7.37 -14.65
N LEU A 188 21.25 -7.36 -13.33
CA LEU A 188 22.48 -6.93 -12.66
C LEU A 188 23.19 -8.17 -12.13
N ASP A 189 24.40 -8.44 -12.61
CA ASP A 189 25.23 -9.59 -12.29
C ASP A 189 26.39 -9.09 -11.40
N ILE A 190 26.10 -8.96 -10.10
CA ILE A 190 26.84 -8.11 -9.16
C ILE A 190 26.98 -8.80 -7.79
N GLY A 191 28.13 -8.70 -7.13
CA GLY A 191 28.34 -9.31 -5.81
C GLY A 191 28.17 -10.84 -5.75
N GLY A 192 28.19 -11.52 -6.90
CA GLY A 192 27.87 -12.96 -7.01
C GLY A 192 26.38 -13.28 -7.06
N VAL A 193 25.50 -12.28 -7.24
CA VAL A 193 24.05 -12.44 -7.41
C VAL A 193 23.61 -11.91 -8.78
N LYS A 194 22.80 -12.70 -9.49
CA LYS A 194 22.08 -12.25 -10.69
C LYS A 194 20.72 -11.65 -10.29
N LEU A 195 20.62 -10.33 -10.14
CA LEU A 195 19.36 -9.62 -9.91
C LEU A 195 18.60 -9.35 -11.22
N ARG A 196 17.54 -10.11 -11.47
CA ARG A 196 16.56 -9.88 -12.54
C ARG A 196 15.54 -8.85 -12.09
N LEU A 197 15.54 -7.67 -12.70
CA LEU A 197 14.55 -6.62 -12.43
C LEU A 197 13.34 -6.77 -13.36
N LEU A 198 12.14 -6.81 -12.77
CA LEU A 198 10.84 -6.87 -13.45
C LEU A 198 10.03 -5.63 -13.05
N GLY A 199 9.63 -4.80 -14.03
CA GLY A 199 9.04 -3.47 -13.77
C GLY A 199 7.54 -3.39 -14.01
N LEU A 200 6.79 -2.70 -13.15
CA LEU A 200 5.40 -2.29 -13.39
C LEU A 200 5.11 -0.91 -12.77
N GLY A 201 5.05 0.13 -13.60
CA GLY A 201 4.72 1.48 -13.14
C GLY A 201 3.22 1.76 -13.06
N GLY A 202 2.90 2.99 -12.61
CA GLY A 202 1.52 3.47 -12.52
C GLY A 202 0.86 3.24 -11.15
N ALA A 203 -0.25 3.92 -10.93
CA ALA A 203 -1.21 3.56 -9.88
C ALA A 203 -2.10 2.38 -10.33
N VAL A 204 -2.40 1.44 -9.44
CA VAL A 204 -3.47 0.46 -9.66
C VAL A 204 -4.80 1.14 -9.34
N VAL A 205 -5.67 1.24 -10.35
CA VAL A 205 -6.99 1.90 -10.24
C VAL A 205 -8.02 1.00 -10.91
N MET A 206 -8.85 0.31 -10.10
CA MET A 206 -9.70 -0.81 -10.56
C MET A 206 -10.58 -0.47 -11.78
N HIS A 207 -11.14 0.74 -11.84
CA HIS A 207 -11.99 1.20 -12.94
C HIS A 207 -11.23 1.74 -14.18
N LYS A 208 -9.90 1.77 -14.14
CA LYS A 208 -9.01 2.14 -15.27
C LYS A 208 -8.18 0.97 -15.79
N LEU A 209 -8.38 -0.23 -15.24
CA LEU A 209 -7.66 -1.45 -15.60
C LEU A 209 -7.78 -1.87 -17.09
N PHE A 210 -8.76 -1.30 -17.80
CA PHE A 210 -9.08 -1.55 -19.21
C PHE A 210 -9.03 -0.27 -20.08
N ASP A 211 -8.50 0.83 -19.54
CA ASP A 211 -8.40 2.16 -20.17
C ASP A 211 -6.91 2.48 -20.41
N ASN A 212 -6.49 2.74 -21.65
CA ASN A 212 -5.12 3.18 -21.95
C ASN A 212 -4.93 4.71 -21.90
N GLY A 213 -6.02 5.49 -21.89
CA GLY A 213 -6.00 6.95 -21.87
C GLY A 213 -5.39 7.58 -23.12
N GLU A 214 -4.36 8.39 -22.91
CA GLU A 214 -3.55 9.08 -23.93
C GLU A 214 -2.31 8.23 -24.35
N GLY A 215 -2.13 7.03 -23.78
CA GLY A 215 -1.07 6.09 -24.13
C GLY A 215 -1.20 5.54 -25.55
N ARG A 216 -0.06 5.30 -26.23
CA ARG A 216 0.01 4.78 -27.61
C ARG A 216 0.45 3.32 -27.66
N THR A 217 1.23 2.88 -26.68
CA THR A 217 1.70 1.51 -26.52
C THR A 217 0.91 0.82 -25.40
N THR A 218 1.54 -0.09 -24.64
CA THR A 218 0.94 -0.69 -23.44
C THR A 218 0.99 0.20 -22.20
N ILE A 219 1.82 1.26 -22.17
CA ILE A 219 1.88 2.20 -21.05
C ILE A 219 0.64 3.10 -21.02
N ALA A 220 -0.17 3.01 -19.96
CA ALA A 220 -1.38 3.81 -19.79
C ALA A 220 -1.17 5.06 -18.93
N GLY A 221 -1.83 6.14 -19.35
CA GLY A 221 -1.79 7.42 -18.64
C GLY A 221 -2.50 8.53 -19.41
N GLY A 222 -2.59 9.71 -18.82
CA GLY A 222 -3.15 10.90 -19.44
C GLY A 222 -3.35 12.03 -18.45
N GLN A 223 -3.37 13.28 -18.93
CA GLN A 223 -3.52 14.48 -18.11
C GLN A 223 -2.52 14.60 -16.93
N GLY A 224 -1.32 14.03 -17.09
CA GLY A 224 -0.27 13.95 -16.08
C GLY A 224 -0.50 12.92 -14.96
N THR A 225 -1.47 12.01 -15.12
CA THR A 225 -1.70 10.85 -14.26
C THR A 225 -1.38 9.55 -15.00
N MET A 226 -0.83 8.56 -14.31
CA MET A 226 -0.40 7.29 -14.88
C MET A 226 -1.00 6.12 -14.09
N TRP A 227 -1.37 5.04 -14.78
CA TRP A 227 -1.98 3.87 -14.15
C TRP A 227 -1.58 2.57 -14.85
N THR A 228 -1.84 1.45 -14.17
CA THR A 228 -1.56 0.10 -14.68
C THR A 228 -2.79 -0.49 -15.38
N THR A 229 -2.61 -1.19 -16.51
CA THR A 229 -3.69 -1.94 -17.19
C THR A 229 -3.46 -3.45 -17.25
N LEU A 230 -4.51 -4.20 -17.61
CA LEU A 230 -4.45 -5.66 -17.75
C LEU A 230 -3.55 -6.10 -18.90
N LEU A 231 -3.38 -5.28 -19.94
CA LEU A 231 -2.41 -5.55 -21.00
C LEU A 231 -0.97 -5.50 -20.46
N GLN A 232 -0.64 -4.55 -19.59
CA GLN A 232 0.68 -4.48 -18.95
C GLN A 232 0.92 -5.64 -17.97
N ILE A 233 -0.10 -6.02 -17.20
CA ILE A 233 -0.02 -7.21 -16.33
C ILE A 233 0.23 -8.47 -17.18
N GLY A 234 -0.47 -8.62 -18.31
CA GLY A 234 -0.30 -9.73 -19.24
C GLY A 234 1.06 -9.76 -19.93
N GLU A 235 1.60 -8.60 -20.31
CA GLU A 235 2.91 -8.45 -20.97
C GLU A 235 4.04 -8.70 -19.97
N LEU A 236 3.90 -8.24 -18.73
CA LEU A 236 4.88 -8.52 -17.67
C LEU A 236 4.91 -10.01 -17.31
N ILE A 237 3.77 -10.72 -17.33
CA ILE A 237 3.72 -12.19 -17.18
C ILE A 237 4.43 -12.89 -18.34
N ASP A 238 4.21 -12.45 -19.58
CA ASP A 238 4.86 -13.02 -20.77
C ASP A 238 6.39 -12.81 -20.72
N THR A 239 6.82 -11.57 -20.48
CA THR A 239 8.22 -11.18 -20.25
C THR A 239 8.85 -11.98 -19.11
N ALA A 240 8.19 -12.10 -17.96
CA ALA A 240 8.71 -12.79 -16.79
C ALA A 240 8.92 -14.30 -17.03
N ASN A 241 8.02 -14.96 -17.78
CA ASN A 241 8.20 -16.37 -18.17
C ASN A 241 9.30 -16.54 -19.22
N ARG A 242 9.38 -15.62 -20.18
CA ARG A 242 10.39 -15.57 -21.25
C ARG A 242 11.82 -15.32 -20.75
N VAL A 243 11.99 -14.65 -19.60
CA VAL A 243 13.28 -14.44 -18.91
C VAL A 243 13.48 -15.34 -17.69
N TYR A 244 12.83 -16.50 -17.62
CA TYR A 244 12.95 -17.40 -16.46
C TYR A 244 14.23 -18.25 -16.50
N ASP A 245 15.27 -17.78 -15.81
CA ASP A 245 16.43 -18.57 -15.37
C ASP A 245 16.31 -18.82 -13.85
N PRO A 246 16.25 -20.08 -13.37
CA PRO A 246 16.12 -20.40 -11.94
C PRO A 246 17.39 -20.13 -11.11
N THR A 247 18.47 -19.66 -11.74
CA THR A 247 19.68 -19.17 -11.06
C THR A 247 19.69 -17.64 -10.89
N GLU A 248 18.62 -16.95 -11.30
CA GLU A 248 18.42 -15.52 -11.08
C GLU A 248 17.52 -15.23 -9.88
N THR A 249 17.90 -14.25 -9.07
CA THR A 249 17.04 -13.66 -8.03
C THR A 249 16.19 -12.56 -8.67
N ARG A 250 14.86 -12.70 -8.57
CA ARG A 250 13.86 -11.95 -9.32
C ARG A 250 13.21 -10.91 -8.42
N VAL A 251 13.43 -9.64 -8.74
CA VAL A 251 12.95 -8.48 -7.99
C VAL A 251 11.78 -7.86 -8.73
N PHE A 252 10.60 -7.84 -8.11
CA PHE A 252 9.45 -7.12 -8.64
C PHE A 252 9.50 -5.66 -8.19
N VAL A 253 9.84 -4.77 -9.12
CA VAL A 253 9.90 -3.31 -8.91
C VAL A 253 8.60 -2.70 -9.40
N THR A 254 7.82 -2.07 -8.53
CA THR A 254 6.53 -1.48 -8.91
C THR A 254 6.23 -0.21 -8.12
N HIS A 255 5.41 0.69 -8.64
CA HIS A 255 5.04 1.89 -7.88
C HIS A 255 4.00 1.57 -6.80
N ALA A 256 2.83 1.04 -7.18
CA ALA A 256 1.79 0.63 -6.24
C ALA A 256 2.23 -0.60 -5.42
N SER A 257 1.96 -0.60 -4.12
CA SER A 257 2.49 -1.62 -3.21
C SER A 257 1.63 -2.90 -3.15
N PRO A 258 2.23 -4.10 -3.30
CA PRO A 258 1.58 -5.39 -3.01
C PRO A 258 1.02 -5.51 -1.58
N ALA A 259 1.43 -4.67 -0.63
CA ALA A 259 0.85 -4.62 0.72
C ALA A 259 -0.65 -4.31 0.70
N ARG A 260 -1.05 -3.44 -0.24
CA ARG A 260 -2.43 -2.94 -0.41
C ARG A 260 -3.16 -3.69 -1.53
N GLU A 261 -2.51 -3.83 -2.68
CA GLU A 261 -3.14 -4.35 -3.88
C GLU A 261 -3.04 -5.88 -3.97
N GLY A 262 -4.15 -6.57 -3.68
CA GLY A 262 -4.20 -8.04 -3.74
C GLY A 262 -3.89 -8.59 -5.14
N LEU A 263 -4.22 -7.85 -6.19
CA LEU A 263 -3.85 -8.16 -7.58
C LEU A 263 -2.33 -8.14 -7.79
N LEU A 264 -1.62 -7.13 -7.27
CA LEU A 264 -0.15 -7.08 -7.35
C LEU A 264 0.53 -8.11 -6.46
N ASN A 265 -0.12 -8.49 -5.36
CA ASN A 265 0.33 -9.56 -4.48
C ASN A 265 0.31 -10.91 -5.21
N GLN A 266 -0.81 -11.24 -5.87
CA GLN A 266 -0.91 -12.43 -6.74
C GLN A 266 0.06 -12.34 -7.93
N LEU A 267 0.23 -11.15 -8.52
CA LEU A 267 1.17 -10.94 -9.62
C LEU A 267 2.61 -11.26 -9.19
N ALA A 268 3.07 -10.76 -8.05
CA ALA A 268 4.42 -11.06 -7.54
C ALA A 268 4.71 -12.57 -7.43
N VAL A 269 3.70 -13.36 -7.00
CA VAL A 269 3.76 -14.84 -7.00
C VAL A 269 3.87 -15.40 -8.43
N ALA A 270 3.03 -14.95 -9.36
CA ALA A 270 3.03 -15.41 -10.75
C ALA A 270 4.30 -15.02 -11.54
N LEU A 271 4.90 -13.86 -11.22
CA LEU A 271 6.20 -13.44 -11.72
C LEU A 271 7.37 -14.25 -11.13
N LYS A 272 7.10 -15.10 -10.13
CA LYS A 272 8.08 -15.87 -9.37
C LYS A 272 9.13 -14.96 -8.73
N ALA A 273 8.68 -13.88 -8.10
CA ALA A 273 9.55 -12.92 -7.44
C ALA A 273 10.04 -13.47 -6.08
N ASP A 274 11.34 -13.33 -5.80
CA ASP A 274 11.92 -13.62 -4.49
C ASP A 274 11.51 -12.53 -3.49
N PHE A 275 11.53 -11.27 -3.94
CA PHE A 275 11.03 -10.13 -3.19
C PHE A 275 10.53 -8.99 -4.09
N SER A 276 9.71 -8.10 -3.52
CA SER A 276 9.26 -6.86 -4.17
C SER A 276 9.90 -5.60 -3.57
N ILE A 277 10.03 -4.55 -4.37
CA ILE A 277 10.37 -3.19 -3.93
C ILE A 277 9.31 -2.25 -4.49
N SER A 278 8.65 -1.48 -3.62
CA SER A 278 7.54 -0.61 -4.02
C SER A 278 7.52 0.75 -3.31
N ALA A 279 6.85 1.74 -3.91
CA ALA A 279 6.66 3.04 -3.27
C ALA A 279 5.63 2.95 -2.12
N GLY A 280 5.82 3.78 -1.10
CA GLY A 280 4.85 3.99 -0.04
C GLY A 280 4.29 5.40 -0.13
N LEU A 281 2.98 5.54 -0.39
CA LEU A 281 2.30 6.84 -0.56
C LEU A 281 2.61 7.81 0.61
N HIS A 282 3.53 8.75 0.36
CA HIS A 282 4.10 9.69 1.33
C HIS A 282 4.65 9.03 2.62
N PHE A 283 5.21 7.81 2.50
CA PHE A 283 5.82 7.10 3.62
C PHE A 283 7.08 7.83 4.10
N ARG A 284 7.15 8.13 5.39
CA ARG A 284 8.35 8.71 6.05
C ARG A 284 9.31 7.66 6.61
N TYR A 285 8.88 6.41 6.59
CA TYR A 285 9.60 5.23 7.07
C TYR A 285 9.33 4.12 6.06
N GLY A 286 10.38 3.44 5.62
CA GLY A 286 10.19 2.20 4.87
C GLY A 286 9.66 1.09 5.79
N SER A 287 9.17 0.02 5.18
CA SER A 287 8.78 -1.20 5.89
C SER A 287 9.20 -2.43 5.10
N SER A 288 9.78 -3.41 5.78
CA SER A 288 10.05 -4.74 5.24
C SER A 288 9.12 -5.75 5.91
N TYR A 289 8.42 -6.56 5.13
CA TYR A 289 7.46 -7.54 5.64
C TYR A 289 7.26 -8.70 4.66
N ASN A 290 6.77 -9.83 5.17
CA ASN A 290 6.13 -10.89 4.37
C ASN A 290 4.67 -11.05 4.82
N GLU A 291 3.80 -11.67 4.01
CA GLU A 291 2.37 -11.75 4.36
C GLU A 291 2.13 -12.55 5.66
N PHE A 292 2.95 -13.56 5.97
CA PHE A 292 2.92 -14.29 7.25
C PHE A 292 3.16 -13.40 8.48
N SER A 293 4.01 -12.38 8.39
CA SER A 293 4.32 -11.46 9.50
C SER A 293 3.22 -10.42 9.79
N VAL A 294 2.31 -10.18 8.84
CA VAL A 294 1.27 -9.12 8.93
C VAL A 294 -0.16 -9.64 8.91
N ASN A 295 -0.41 -10.88 8.47
CA ASN A 295 -1.72 -11.52 8.52
C ASN A 295 -1.78 -12.49 9.71
N PRO A 296 -2.84 -12.48 10.53
CA PRO A 296 -2.95 -13.36 11.70
C PRO A 296 -3.12 -14.85 11.35
N THR A 297 -3.61 -15.16 10.14
CA THR A 297 -3.79 -16.53 9.62
C THR A 297 -3.63 -16.56 8.10
N LEU A 298 -3.42 -17.76 7.53
CA LEU A 298 -3.45 -17.97 6.08
C LEU A 298 -4.83 -17.66 5.47
N ASP A 299 -5.91 -17.90 6.22
CA ASP A 299 -7.29 -17.58 5.81
C ASP A 299 -7.57 -16.07 5.76
N HIS A 300 -6.90 -15.26 6.58
CA HIS A 300 -6.96 -13.80 6.47
C HIS A 300 -6.32 -13.31 5.15
N TYR A 301 -5.18 -13.89 4.78
CA TYR A 301 -4.53 -13.61 3.49
C TYR A 301 -5.35 -14.10 2.30
N ARG A 302 -5.96 -15.30 2.36
CA ARG A 302 -6.97 -15.77 1.40
C ARG A 302 -8.12 -14.77 1.25
N GLY A 303 -8.61 -14.21 2.36
CA GLY A 303 -9.65 -13.18 2.36
C GLY A 303 -9.24 -11.87 1.66
N LYS A 304 -8.00 -11.39 1.88
CA LYS A 304 -7.41 -10.23 1.19
C LYS A 304 -7.38 -10.43 -0.33
N LEU A 305 -6.92 -11.60 -0.79
CA LEU A 305 -6.91 -11.93 -2.22
C LEU A 305 -8.33 -12.09 -2.79
N ALA A 306 -9.24 -12.77 -2.08
CA ALA A 306 -10.62 -12.98 -2.52
C ALA A 306 -11.42 -11.67 -2.64
N ALA A 307 -11.20 -10.70 -1.75
CA ALA A 307 -11.77 -9.36 -1.88
C ALA A 307 -11.27 -8.65 -3.15
N SER A 308 -9.96 -8.74 -3.44
CA SER A 308 -9.37 -8.18 -4.67
C SER A 308 -9.91 -8.85 -5.94
N LYS A 309 -10.16 -10.17 -5.91
CA LYS A 309 -10.79 -10.91 -7.01
C LYS A 309 -12.23 -10.47 -7.25
N ALA A 310 -13.02 -10.30 -6.18
CA ALA A 310 -14.39 -9.82 -6.28
C ALA A 310 -14.47 -8.42 -6.90
N SER A 311 -13.67 -7.46 -6.40
CA SER A 311 -13.64 -6.10 -6.94
C SER A 311 -13.12 -6.00 -8.37
N PHE A 312 -12.27 -6.94 -8.82
CA PHE A 312 -11.94 -7.08 -10.24
C PHE A 312 -13.14 -7.57 -11.05
N ASN A 313 -13.78 -8.66 -10.62
CA ASN A 313 -14.91 -9.25 -11.33
C ASN A 313 -16.10 -8.28 -11.47
N ASP A 314 -16.39 -7.48 -10.44
CA ASP A 314 -17.45 -6.44 -10.47
C ASP A 314 -17.23 -5.43 -11.62
N VAL A 315 -15.97 -5.08 -11.91
CA VAL A 315 -15.61 -4.21 -13.06
C VAL A 315 -15.58 -5.01 -14.37
N TRP A 316 -14.96 -6.20 -14.37
CA TRP A 316 -14.81 -7.01 -15.57
C TRP A 316 -16.16 -7.37 -16.20
N GLU A 317 -17.12 -7.91 -15.43
CA GLU A 317 -18.46 -8.25 -15.95
C GLU A 317 -19.27 -7.01 -16.39
N THR A 318 -18.84 -5.80 -16.03
CA THR A 318 -19.42 -4.54 -16.52
C THR A 318 -18.85 -4.12 -17.88
N VAL A 319 -17.56 -4.36 -18.15
CA VAL A 319 -16.86 -3.87 -19.37
C VAL A 319 -16.55 -4.95 -20.41
N LYS A 320 -16.66 -6.24 -20.05
CA LYS A 320 -16.27 -7.40 -20.87
C LYS A 320 -16.82 -7.36 -22.29
N SER A 321 -18.09 -7.02 -22.46
CA SER A 321 -18.76 -6.94 -23.77
C SER A 321 -18.24 -5.83 -24.68
N GLU A 322 -17.51 -4.84 -24.14
CA GLU A 322 -16.83 -3.79 -24.91
C GLU A 322 -15.35 -4.18 -25.13
N VAL A 323 -14.68 -4.72 -24.10
CA VAL A 323 -13.26 -5.06 -24.14
C VAL A 323 -12.95 -6.29 -25.02
N GLU A 324 -13.73 -7.38 -24.93
CA GLU A 324 -13.46 -8.59 -25.71
C GLU A 324 -13.52 -8.35 -27.23
N PRO A 325 -14.51 -7.59 -27.78
CA PRO A 325 -14.48 -7.16 -29.18
C PRO A 325 -13.35 -6.17 -29.48
N ALA A 326 -13.06 -5.21 -28.59
CA ALA A 326 -12.06 -4.17 -28.86
C ALA A 326 -10.63 -4.72 -29.02
N VAL A 327 -10.28 -5.83 -28.35
CA VAL A 327 -9.00 -6.51 -28.57
C VAL A 327 -9.07 -7.60 -29.67
N SER A 328 -10.24 -7.88 -30.23
CA SER A 328 -10.47 -9.11 -31.03
C SER A 328 -9.68 -9.19 -32.33
N GLU A 329 -9.37 -8.05 -32.95
CA GLU A 329 -8.56 -7.96 -34.17
C GLU A 329 -7.05 -8.04 -33.88
N ASN A 330 -6.64 -8.09 -32.61
CA ASN A 330 -5.24 -8.08 -32.18
C ASN A 330 -4.93 -9.29 -31.29
N GLU A 331 -4.50 -10.39 -31.93
CA GLU A 331 -4.10 -11.64 -31.28
C GLU A 331 -3.09 -11.42 -30.12
N SER A 332 -2.20 -10.43 -30.25
CA SER A 332 -1.25 -10.12 -29.19
C SER A 332 -1.97 -9.58 -27.95
N GLN A 333 -2.89 -8.62 -28.10
CA GLN A 333 -3.67 -8.07 -26.99
C GLN A 333 -4.64 -9.09 -26.40
N GLN A 334 -5.26 -9.95 -27.22
CA GLN A 334 -6.03 -11.11 -26.72
C GLN A 334 -5.18 -12.00 -25.80
N ARG A 335 -3.96 -12.35 -26.22
CA ARG A 335 -3.03 -13.18 -25.46
C ARG A 335 -2.60 -12.51 -24.15
N LEU A 336 -2.32 -11.20 -24.16
CA LEU A 336 -1.99 -10.44 -22.96
C LEU A 336 -3.19 -10.38 -21.98
N LEU A 337 -4.39 -10.07 -22.48
CA LEU A 337 -5.61 -10.07 -21.69
C LEU A 337 -5.88 -11.45 -21.08
N HIS A 338 -5.69 -12.52 -21.85
CA HIS A 338 -5.85 -13.90 -21.36
C HIS A 338 -4.86 -14.25 -20.23
N ASN A 339 -3.57 -13.92 -20.38
CA ASN A 339 -2.56 -14.09 -19.31
C ASN A 339 -2.99 -13.41 -18.00
N ALA A 340 -3.57 -12.21 -18.11
CA ALA A 340 -3.95 -11.41 -16.96
C ALA A 340 -5.31 -11.82 -16.35
N LEU A 341 -6.24 -12.35 -17.15
CA LEU A 341 -7.48 -12.98 -16.67
C LEU A 341 -7.19 -14.33 -15.99
N ASP A 342 -6.28 -15.14 -16.52
CA ASP A 342 -5.81 -16.40 -15.92
C ASP A 342 -5.23 -16.17 -14.52
N LEU A 343 -4.39 -15.13 -14.35
CA LEU A 343 -3.88 -14.69 -13.05
C LEU A 343 -5.01 -14.50 -12.02
N VAL A 344 -6.05 -13.76 -12.38
CA VAL A 344 -7.18 -13.48 -11.48
C VAL A 344 -8.04 -14.72 -11.26
N SER A 345 -8.22 -15.57 -12.28
CA SER A 345 -8.98 -16.82 -12.18
C SER A 345 -8.45 -17.73 -11.06
N LYS A 346 -7.12 -17.79 -10.91
CA LYS A 346 -6.38 -18.62 -9.94
C LYS A 346 -6.45 -18.12 -8.50
N MET A 347 -6.73 -16.83 -8.28
CA MET A 347 -6.90 -16.25 -6.93
C MET A 347 -8.02 -16.97 -6.15
N PRO A 348 -7.96 -17.06 -4.81
CA PRO A 348 -9.05 -17.60 -4.01
C PRO A 348 -10.35 -16.82 -4.22
N SER A 349 -11.48 -17.53 -4.22
CA SER A 349 -12.82 -16.92 -4.30
C SER A 349 -13.48 -16.76 -2.91
N VAL A 350 -12.91 -17.36 -1.87
CA VAL A 350 -13.41 -17.35 -0.48
C VAL A 350 -12.24 -17.31 0.52
N ALA A 351 -12.47 -16.77 1.71
CA ALA A 351 -11.47 -16.73 2.78
C ALA A 351 -11.24 -18.08 3.48
N ASN A 352 -12.28 -18.94 3.56
CA ASN A 352 -12.27 -20.17 4.35
C ASN A 352 -11.49 -21.29 3.64
N GLY A 353 -10.18 -21.38 3.87
CA GLY A 353 -9.32 -22.47 3.41
C GLY A 353 -9.23 -23.66 4.38
N GLY A 354 -10.31 -23.96 5.10
CA GLY A 354 -10.55 -25.23 5.81
C GLY A 354 -9.78 -25.45 7.12
N ASN A 355 -8.55 -24.95 7.21
CA ASN A 355 -7.73 -24.96 8.42
C ASN A 355 -6.95 -23.62 8.53
N PRO A 356 -7.16 -22.81 9.58
CA PRO A 356 -6.51 -21.51 9.73
C PRO A 356 -4.98 -21.59 9.91
N PHE A 357 -4.43 -22.76 10.26
CA PHE A 357 -3.00 -23.00 10.48
C PHE A 357 -2.26 -23.63 9.29
N GLY A 358 -2.93 -23.82 8.15
CA GLY A 358 -2.37 -24.55 7.00
C GLY A 358 -2.78 -26.02 7.01
N GLY A 359 -3.33 -26.49 5.90
CA GLY A 359 -3.94 -27.81 5.74
C GLY A 359 -4.54 -27.93 4.33
N GLY A 360 -4.50 -29.14 3.76
CA GLY A 360 -4.71 -29.33 2.33
C GLY A 360 -6.15 -29.07 1.83
N TYR A 361 -6.22 -28.45 0.64
CA TYR A 361 -7.32 -28.53 -0.34
C TYR A 361 -8.77 -28.39 0.17
N THR A 362 -9.28 -27.15 0.20
CA THR A 362 -10.74 -26.87 0.19
C THR A 362 -11.35 -26.97 -1.21
N GLY A 363 -11.17 -28.13 -1.85
CA GLY A 363 -11.78 -28.47 -3.15
C GLY A 363 -11.45 -27.52 -4.31
N PRO A 364 -12.16 -27.64 -5.45
CA PRO A 364 -11.92 -26.82 -6.65
C PRO A 364 -12.38 -25.36 -6.52
N GLN A 365 -13.11 -24.97 -5.46
CA GLN A 365 -13.62 -23.61 -5.28
C GLN A 365 -12.74 -22.73 -4.37
N GLY A 366 -11.77 -23.30 -3.65
CA GLY A 366 -10.88 -22.54 -2.77
C GLY A 366 -9.90 -21.60 -3.49
N GLY A 367 -9.61 -21.85 -4.76
CA GLY A 367 -8.50 -21.24 -5.51
C GLY A 367 -7.12 -21.66 -4.99
N VAL A 368 -6.06 -21.12 -5.57
CA VAL A 368 -4.67 -21.47 -5.21
C VAL A 368 -4.04 -20.31 -4.45
N VAL A 369 -3.45 -20.63 -3.29
CA VAL A 369 -2.60 -19.71 -2.53
C VAL A 369 -1.27 -20.39 -2.25
N ASP A 370 -0.18 -19.71 -2.62
CA ASP A 370 1.18 -20.22 -2.44
C ASP A 370 1.62 -20.04 -0.97
N GLU A 371 1.72 -21.16 -0.27
CA GLU A 371 2.18 -21.21 1.13
C GLU A 371 3.69 -20.95 1.30
N SER A 372 4.51 -21.09 0.25
CA SER A 372 5.91 -20.64 0.25
C SER A 372 5.94 -19.12 0.18
N ALA A 373 5.29 -18.53 -0.83
CA ALA A 373 5.29 -17.08 -1.03
C ALA A 373 4.71 -16.33 0.19
N PHE A 374 3.63 -16.85 0.79
CA PHE A 374 3.06 -16.32 2.04
C PHE A 374 4.10 -16.19 3.17
N LYS A 375 5.02 -17.16 3.29
CA LYS A 375 6.04 -17.24 4.36
C LYS A 375 7.39 -16.64 3.97
N ASN A 376 7.72 -16.62 2.68
CA ASN A 376 9.08 -16.40 2.18
C ASN A 376 9.22 -15.20 1.24
N MET A 377 8.15 -14.75 0.57
CA MET A 377 8.21 -13.60 -0.34
C MET A 377 8.23 -12.29 0.47
N TRP A 378 9.40 -11.65 0.52
CA TRP A 378 9.57 -10.38 1.22
C TRP A 378 9.15 -9.21 0.33
N ASN A 379 8.70 -8.14 0.97
CA ASN A 379 8.19 -6.94 0.32
C ASN A 379 8.77 -5.73 1.05
N PHE A 380 9.39 -4.84 0.28
CA PHE A 380 9.95 -3.59 0.79
C PHE A 380 9.13 -2.41 0.27
N ASN A 381 8.39 -1.75 1.16
CA ASN A 381 7.85 -0.44 0.86
C ASN A 381 8.90 0.60 1.22
N LEU A 382 9.24 1.47 0.27
CA LEU A 382 10.20 2.54 0.44
C LEU A 382 9.56 3.77 1.09
N ALA A 383 10.40 4.59 1.72
CA ALA A 383 10.06 5.96 2.05
C ALA A 383 10.24 6.86 0.81
N ASP A 384 9.52 7.98 0.79
CA ASP A 384 9.82 9.11 -0.11
C ASP A 384 11.27 9.58 0.15
N ALA A 385 12.02 9.85 -0.93
CA ALA A 385 13.46 10.09 -0.89
C ALA A 385 13.88 11.27 -0.01
N ALA A 386 12.98 12.22 0.30
CA ALA A 386 13.25 13.30 1.24
C ALA A 386 13.34 12.82 2.70
N PHE A 387 12.80 11.63 3.01
CA PHE A 387 12.78 11.07 4.37
C PHE A 387 13.67 9.85 4.56
N GLY A 388 13.97 9.06 3.52
CA GLY A 388 14.72 7.81 3.70
C GLY A 388 15.07 7.05 2.44
N TRP A 389 15.71 5.90 2.63
CA TRP A 389 16.07 4.96 1.57
C TRP A 389 16.26 3.54 2.11
N LEU A 390 16.16 2.56 1.22
CA LEU A 390 16.68 1.21 1.41
C LEU A 390 18.00 1.09 0.64
N LEU A 391 18.92 0.27 1.14
CA LEU A 391 20.14 -0.13 0.44
C LEU A 391 20.24 -1.65 0.45
N LEU A 392 20.52 -2.23 -0.70
CA LEU A 392 20.93 -3.62 -0.82
C LEU A 392 22.47 -3.65 -0.85
N ASP A 393 23.09 -4.35 0.10
CA ASP A 393 24.54 -4.52 0.20
C ASP A 393 24.86 -5.95 -0.26
N ILE A 394 25.38 -6.10 -1.48
CA ILE A 394 25.43 -7.38 -2.20
C ILE A 394 26.87 -7.85 -2.30
N ASP A 395 27.21 -8.94 -1.61
CA ASP A 395 28.53 -9.56 -1.65
C ASP A 395 28.45 -11.08 -1.41
N GLN A 396 29.41 -11.82 -1.96
CA GLN A 396 29.55 -13.28 -1.80
C GLN A 396 28.25 -14.09 -2.00
N GLY A 397 27.43 -13.69 -2.98
CA GLY A 397 26.16 -14.35 -3.30
C GLY A 397 25.04 -14.08 -2.28
N ARG A 398 25.15 -13.03 -1.46
CA ARG A 398 24.16 -12.64 -0.44
C ARG A 398 23.68 -11.21 -0.66
N ILE A 399 22.46 -10.94 -0.21
CA ILE A 399 21.85 -9.61 -0.19
C ILE A 399 21.64 -9.21 1.28
N GLY A 400 22.49 -8.33 1.80
CA GLY A 400 22.22 -7.61 3.04
C GLY A 400 21.28 -6.43 2.79
N THR A 401 20.56 -5.97 3.83
CA THR A 401 19.71 -4.76 3.73
C THR A 401 20.01 -3.76 4.84
N GLU A 402 20.19 -2.50 4.46
CA GLU A 402 20.32 -1.34 5.37
C GLU A 402 19.17 -0.38 5.05
N MET A 403 18.34 -0.02 6.04
CA MET A 403 17.21 0.90 5.84
C MET A 403 17.38 2.15 6.71
N LYS A 404 17.27 3.31 6.07
CA LYS A 404 17.45 4.62 6.72
C LYS A 404 16.18 5.45 6.61
N ALA A 405 15.83 6.14 7.69
CA ALA A 405 14.76 7.13 7.73
C ALA A 405 15.13 8.31 8.64
N GLN A 406 14.51 9.47 8.43
CA GLN A 406 14.77 10.72 9.16
C GLN A 406 14.51 10.63 10.67
N GLY A 407 13.63 9.72 11.10
CA GLY A 407 13.29 9.51 12.52
C GLY A 407 12.20 10.44 13.05
N PHE A 408 11.76 10.17 14.28
CA PHE A 408 10.67 10.90 14.93
C PHE A 408 11.15 12.26 15.49
N ASN A 409 10.59 13.36 14.98
CA ASN A 409 10.93 14.70 15.45
C ASN A 409 10.19 15.07 16.76
N PHE A 410 10.85 14.86 17.90
CA PHE A 410 10.35 15.23 19.23
C PHE A 410 10.68 16.67 19.69
N SER A 411 11.38 17.49 18.90
CA SER A 411 11.81 18.85 19.29
C SER A 411 10.67 19.75 19.78
N HIS A 412 9.46 19.55 19.24
CA HIS A 412 8.23 20.22 19.65
C HIS A 412 7.88 20.06 21.15
N ARG A 413 8.50 19.10 21.85
CA ARG A 413 8.29 18.81 23.29
C ARG A 413 9.23 19.58 24.21
N ALA A 414 10.32 20.17 23.72
CA ALA A 414 11.31 20.90 24.52
C ALA A 414 10.82 22.27 25.04
N GLY A 415 9.50 22.50 25.03
CA GLY A 415 8.87 23.80 25.12
C GLY A 415 9.05 24.62 23.84
N LYS A 416 8.18 25.62 23.63
CA LYS A 416 8.64 26.80 22.90
C LYS A 416 9.67 27.48 23.80
N PRO A 417 10.87 27.88 23.31
CA PRO A 417 11.74 28.72 24.12
C PRO A 417 10.93 29.95 24.55
N THR A 418 10.83 30.18 25.86
CA THR A 418 10.14 31.35 26.39
C THR A 418 10.73 32.57 25.72
N GLN A 419 9.89 33.39 25.08
CA GLN A 419 10.33 34.65 24.52
C GLN A 419 10.91 35.48 25.66
N ARG A 420 12.25 35.54 25.72
CA ARG A 420 12.99 36.35 26.68
C ARG A 420 12.45 37.77 26.49
N PRO A 421 11.84 38.40 27.52
CA PRO A 421 11.16 39.67 27.35
C PRO A 421 12.13 40.66 26.72
N ALA A 422 11.72 41.26 25.61
CA ALA A 422 12.60 42.12 24.83
C ALA A 422 13.06 43.29 25.72
N GLN A 423 14.36 43.34 26.00
CA GLN A 423 14.95 44.52 26.61
C GLN A 423 14.76 45.68 25.63
N PRO A 424 14.27 46.86 26.08
CA PRO A 424 14.07 47.99 25.19
C PRO A 424 15.43 48.41 24.61
N ALA A 425 15.54 48.40 23.29
CA ALA A 425 16.77 48.78 22.61
C ALA A 425 17.07 50.27 22.89
N GLN A 426 18.22 50.56 23.50
CA GLN A 426 18.72 51.93 23.59
C GLN A 426 19.14 52.40 22.19
N ALA A 427 18.61 53.54 21.77
CA ALA A 427 18.89 54.10 20.44
C ALA A 427 20.25 54.82 20.43
N THR A 428 21.32 54.11 20.09
CA THR A 428 22.60 54.74 19.72
C THR A 428 22.55 55.12 18.24
N GLN A 429 22.43 56.42 17.95
CA GLN A 429 22.54 56.96 16.59
C GLN A 429 23.99 56.82 16.08
N ALA A 430 24.15 56.50 14.80
CA ALA A 430 25.41 56.59 14.07
C ALA A 430 25.17 57.41 12.79
N PRO A 431 26.05 58.36 12.41
CA PRO A 431 25.81 59.24 11.26
C PRO A 431 25.88 58.51 9.92
N GLN A 432 25.01 58.88 8.98
CA GLN A 432 25.10 58.47 7.58
C GLN A 432 26.07 59.39 6.83
N GLN A 433 26.84 58.82 5.89
CA GLN A 433 27.49 59.57 4.80
C GLN A 433 26.95 59.08 3.45
N PRO A 434 26.72 59.96 2.44
CA PRO A 434 26.14 59.56 1.16
C PRO A 434 27.18 58.95 0.20
N ALA A 435 26.76 57.97 -0.60
CA ALA A 435 27.53 57.47 -1.74
C ALA A 435 27.15 58.20 -3.04
N ALA A 436 28.11 58.35 -3.96
CA ALA A 436 27.90 58.91 -5.30
C ALA A 436 28.02 57.81 -6.39
N PRO A 437 27.26 57.87 -7.51
CA PRO A 437 27.23 56.83 -8.52
C PRO A 437 28.11 57.12 -9.76
N ILE A 438 28.74 56.10 -10.33
CA ILE A 438 29.34 56.10 -11.69
C ILE A 438 28.97 54.78 -12.40
N ALA A 439 28.89 54.82 -13.73
CA ALA A 439 28.23 53.83 -14.58
C ALA A 439 29.16 52.78 -15.24
N ALA A 440 28.57 51.98 -16.14
CA ALA A 440 29.14 50.75 -16.69
C ALA A 440 30.11 50.95 -17.88
N SER A 441 30.96 49.93 -18.09
CA SER A 441 31.53 49.55 -19.40
C SER A 441 32.05 48.10 -19.36
N ALA A 442 32.27 47.51 -20.53
CA ALA A 442 32.74 46.12 -20.72
C ALA A 442 33.67 46.06 -21.98
N PRO A 443 34.11 44.89 -22.49
CA PRO A 443 35.36 44.26 -22.07
C PRO A 443 36.35 44.03 -23.23
N THR A 444 37.59 43.62 -22.94
CA THR A 444 38.49 42.87 -23.88
C THR A 444 39.70 42.25 -23.15
N PRO A 445 40.40 41.22 -23.69
CA PRO A 445 41.33 40.38 -22.94
C PRO A 445 42.82 40.47 -23.38
N SER A 446 43.75 39.85 -22.61
CA SER A 446 44.92 39.15 -23.18
C SER A 446 45.73 38.29 -22.19
N ASN A 447 46.18 37.13 -22.69
CA ASN A 447 47.42 36.39 -22.45
C ASN A 447 47.80 35.76 -21.08
N ALA A 448 48.28 34.52 -21.18
CA ALA A 448 49.08 33.76 -20.20
C ALA A 448 50.60 33.90 -20.55
N PRO A 449 51.61 33.22 -19.94
CA PRO A 449 51.60 31.88 -19.33
C PRO A 449 52.32 31.73 -17.95
N THR A 450 52.47 30.47 -17.52
CA THR A 450 53.16 29.94 -16.32
C THR A 450 54.68 29.73 -16.59
N PRO A 451 55.53 29.07 -15.75
CA PRO A 451 55.33 28.45 -14.41
C PRO A 451 56.45 28.70 -13.36
N SER A 452 56.22 28.32 -12.08
CA SER A 452 57.21 27.63 -11.20
C SER A 452 56.65 27.29 -9.80
N GLY A 453 57.35 26.41 -9.05
CA GLY A 453 56.89 25.75 -7.81
C GLY A 453 57.43 26.30 -6.46
N PRO A 454 57.30 25.51 -5.36
CA PRO A 454 57.01 26.03 -4.00
C PRO A 454 58.19 25.93 -2.99
N PRO A 455 58.07 26.44 -1.74
CA PRO A 455 57.55 25.58 -0.64
C PRO A 455 56.80 26.26 0.56
N ALA A 456 55.91 25.46 1.16
CA ALA A 456 55.63 25.27 2.61
C ALA A 456 55.47 26.44 3.64
N ALA A 457 54.21 26.57 4.12
CA ALA A 457 53.73 26.43 5.52
C ALA A 457 54.14 27.41 6.66
N THR A 458 53.15 27.74 7.53
CA THR A 458 53.30 28.58 8.74
C THR A 458 52.43 28.13 9.93
N ALA A 459 52.89 28.46 11.15
CA ALA A 459 52.12 28.76 12.39
C ALA A 459 51.22 27.69 13.09
N SER A 460 51.85 26.86 13.94
CA SER A 460 51.60 26.72 15.41
C SER A 460 50.22 26.96 16.08
N ALA A 461 49.77 25.98 16.89
CA ALA A 461 49.06 26.17 18.18
C ALA A 461 49.24 24.92 19.11
N PRO A 462 49.17 25.02 20.46
CA PRO A 462 49.66 23.97 21.37
C PRO A 462 48.59 23.11 22.10
N VAL A 463 49.07 22.05 22.78
CA VAL A 463 48.31 21.11 23.62
C VAL A 463 48.80 21.17 25.08
N PRO A 464 47.95 20.91 26.09
CA PRO A 464 48.39 20.41 27.39
C PRO A 464 47.78 19.03 27.72
N ALA A 465 48.60 18.14 28.26
CA ALA A 465 48.17 16.88 28.88
C ALA A 465 48.88 16.71 30.23
N ASN A 466 48.24 16.03 31.20
CA ASN A 466 48.95 15.43 32.33
C ASN A 466 48.08 14.43 33.12
N ALA A 467 48.71 13.33 33.52
CA ALA A 467 48.38 12.46 34.64
C ALA A 467 49.71 12.18 35.38
N PRO A 468 49.73 11.68 36.63
CA PRO A 468 49.94 10.21 36.79
C PRO A 468 49.52 9.56 38.14
N SER A 469 49.35 8.22 38.14
CA SER A 469 49.82 7.23 39.17
C SER A 469 49.46 7.36 40.69
N SER A 470 49.44 6.32 41.55
CA SER A 470 49.35 4.84 41.43
C SER A 470 49.33 4.16 42.85
N ARG A 471 49.16 2.81 42.91
CA ARG A 471 49.45 1.83 44.00
C ARG A 471 48.34 1.50 45.04
N GLY A 472 48.37 0.22 45.51
CA GLY A 472 47.48 -0.42 46.51
C GLY A 472 48.16 -0.59 47.90
N PRO A 473 48.02 -1.70 48.68
CA PRO A 473 47.62 -3.09 48.33
C PRO A 473 46.61 -3.78 49.30
N GLY A 474 46.50 -5.13 49.29
CA GLY A 474 45.76 -5.99 50.27
C GLY A 474 46.60 -6.39 51.51
N PRO A 475 46.46 -7.59 52.17
CA PRO A 475 45.75 -8.83 51.75
C PRO A 475 45.09 -9.73 52.88
N HIS A 476 44.58 -10.94 52.50
CA HIS A 476 44.53 -12.22 53.30
C HIS A 476 43.59 -12.36 54.55
N GLN A 477 43.18 -13.55 55.09
CA GLN A 477 43.26 -14.99 54.71
C GLN A 477 42.24 -15.92 55.47
N THR A 478 42.01 -17.16 54.98
CA THR A 478 41.52 -18.39 55.70
C THR A 478 40.08 -18.40 56.30
N ALA A 479 39.41 -19.54 56.62
CA ALA A 479 39.80 -20.97 56.77
C ALA A 479 38.79 -22.00 56.14
N ARG A 480 38.77 -23.27 56.60
CA ARG A 480 38.12 -24.46 55.95
C ARG A 480 37.25 -25.33 56.94
N PRO A 481 36.54 -26.41 56.49
CA PRO A 481 35.34 -26.98 57.17
C PRO A 481 35.56 -28.26 58.03
N PRO A 482 34.48 -28.81 58.62
CA PRO A 482 34.03 -30.21 58.34
C PRO A 482 32.49 -30.34 58.14
N VAL A 483 31.95 -31.13 57.19
CA VAL A 483 31.69 -32.60 57.14
C VAL A 483 30.56 -33.12 58.08
N ALA A 484 29.43 -33.58 57.50
CA ALA A 484 28.64 -34.76 57.94
C ALA A 484 27.53 -35.16 56.93
N THR A 485 27.37 -36.47 56.70
CA THR A 485 26.24 -37.22 56.07
C THR A 485 25.91 -38.42 57.01
N PRO A 486 24.92 -39.33 56.84
CA PRO A 486 24.13 -39.73 55.63
C PRO A 486 22.65 -40.20 55.89
N GLN A 487 22.06 -40.94 54.92
CA GLN A 487 20.91 -41.91 55.03
C GLN A 487 19.48 -41.35 55.29
N GLN A 488 18.34 -42.03 54.95
CA GLN A 488 17.96 -42.98 53.86
C GLN A 488 16.39 -43.07 53.69
N VAL A 489 15.92 -43.66 52.57
CA VAL A 489 14.57 -44.22 52.17
C VAL A 489 13.57 -44.57 53.31
N PRO A 490 12.20 -44.54 53.18
CA PRO A 490 11.38 -44.93 52.01
C PRO A 490 9.96 -44.29 51.76
N SER A 491 9.20 -44.85 50.80
CA SER A 491 7.72 -44.70 50.55
C SER A 491 6.91 -45.83 51.27
N PRO A 492 5.54 -45.99 51.27
CA PRO A 492 4.51 -45.65 50.25
C PRO A 492 3.13 -45.12 50.79
N ALA A 493 2.03 -45.28 50.03
CA ALA A 493 0.67 -44.71 50.24
C ALA A 493 -0.40 -45.70 50.79
N PRO A 494 -1.65 -45.25 51.12
CA PRO A 494 -2.86 -46.03 50.71
C PRO A 494 -4.25 -45.31 50.50
N THR A 495 -4.95 -45.72 49.42
CA THR A 495 -6.43 -46.05 49.24
C THR A 495 -7.65 -45.09 49.43
N LYS A 496 -8.82 -45.53 48.84
CA LYS A 496 -10.16 -44.88 48.66
C LYS A 496 -11.23 -45.41 49.68
N PRO A 497 -12.60 -45.51 49.50
CA PRO A 497 -13.49 -45.78 48.31
C PRO A 497 -14.89 -45.05 48.26
N VAL A 498 -15.86 -45.56 47.44
CA VAL A 498 -17.36 -45.31 47.48
C VAL A 498 -17.84 -43.92 46.95
N ALA A 499 -19.04 -43.64 46.36
CA ALA A 499 -20.36 -44.31 46.14
C ALA A 499 -21.04 -43.98 44.76
N THR A 500 -22.27 -44.49 44.50
CA THR A 500 -23.24 -44.12 43.41
C THR A 500 -24.71 -44.36 43.88
N PRO A 501 -25.79 -43.87 43.19
CA PRO A 501 -26.57 -44.78 42.28
C PRO A 501 -27.38 -44.11 41.11
N GLN A 502 -28.07 -44.95 40.30
CA GLN A 502 -28.96 -44.63 39.16
C GLN A 502 -30.16 -45.62 39.11
N PRO A 503 -31.34 -45.28 38.53
CA PRO A 503 -32.42 -46.25 38.14
C PRO A 503 -32.61 -46.51 36.61
N ALA A 504 -33.38 -47.56 36.27
CA ALA A 504 -33.88 -47.98 34.93
C ALA A 504 -35.18 -48.86 35.11
N ALA A 505 -35.89 -49.50 34.16
CA ALA A 505 -35.78 -49.83 32.72
C ALA A 505 -37.24 -49.97 32.11
N SER A 506 -37.70 -50.82 31.15
CA SER A 506 -37.19 -51.89 30.24
C SER A 506 -38.23 -52.31 29.14
N THR A 507 -37.79 -52.52 27.89
CA THR A 507 -38.18 -53.54 26.86
C THR A 507 -39.65 -53.98 26.55
N ASN A 508 -39.96 -54.01 25.23
CA ASN A 508 -40.71 -55.00 24.38
C ASN A 508 -42.07 -55.66 24.77
N GLY A 509 -42.98 -55.75 23.78
CA GLY A 509 -44.10 -56.73 23.71
C GLY A 509 -45.09 -56.52 22.54
N THR A 510 -45.58 -57.58 21.90
CA THR A 510 -46.55 -57.57 20.75
C THR A 510 -47.68 -58.60 20.96
N PRO A 511 -48.87 -58.48 20.31
CA PRO A 511 -49.11 -59.24 19.07
C PRO A 511 -50.00 -58.52 18.01
N ALA A 512 -50.26 -59.21 16.88
CA ALA A 512 -50.95 -58.73 15.65
C ALA A 512 -52.49 -58.98 15.68
N PRO A 513 -53.32 -58.87 14.61
CA PRO A 513 -53.08 -58.94 13.14
C PRO A 513 -52.85 -57.53 12.51
N ALA A 514 -52.96 -57.22 11.20
CA ALA A 514 -53.43 -57.94 10.01
C ALA A 514 -52.63 -57.63 8.70
N LYS A 515 -53.32 -57.29 7.59
CA LYS A 515 -52.83 -57.28 6.19
C LYS A 515 -53.85 -56.58 5.25
N PRO A 516 -53.48 -56.27 3.99
CA PRO A 516 -52.15 -56.08 3.40
C PRO A 516 -52.04 -54.59 2.92
N GLU A 517 -51.40 -54.07 1.84
CA GLU A 517 -50.56 -54.46 0.68
C GLU A 517 -49.54 -53.30 0.46
N GLU A 518 -48.38 -53.39 -0.20
CA GLU A 518 -47.59 -54.50 -0.73
C GLU A 518 -46.08 -54.25 -0.41
N LYS A 519 -45.16 -55.16 -0.77
CA LYS A 519 -43.69 -55.01 -0.60
C LYS A 519 -43.02 -54.72 -1.98
N THR A 520 -41.71 -54.68 -2.28
CA THR A 520 -40.38 -54.99 -1.68
C THR A 520 -39.31 -54.43 -2.66
N SER A 521 -38.05 -54.08 -2.36
CA SER A 521 -37.30 -53.70 -1.14
C SER A 521 -35.81 -53.43 -1.48
N ALA A 522 -35.10 -52.62 -0.69
CA ALA A 522 -33.63 -52.44 -0.66
C ALA A 522 -32.96 -51.71 -1.85
N ALA A 523 -31.74 -51.20 -1.59
CA ALA A 523 -30.84 -50.45 -2.47
C ALA A 523 -29.60 -51.32 -2.82
N PRO A 524 -28.56 -50.88 -3.59
CA PRO A 524 -28.31 -49.54 -4.18
C PRO A 524 -27.84 -49.52 -5.66
N ALA A 525 -27.86 -48.33 -6.28
CA ALA A 525 -27.17 -48.02 -7.55
C ALA A 525 -26.90 -46.50 -7.67
N ALA A 526 -26.18 -46.08 -8.72
CA ALA A 526 -25.63 -44.71 -8.88
C ALA A 526 -26.29 -43.89 -10.01
N ASP A 527 -25.80 -42.64 -10.13
CA ASP A 527 -25.99 -41.64 -11.20
C ASP A 527 -27.35 -40.96 -11.42
N GLY A 528 -27.28 -39.64 -11.60
CA GLY A 528 -28.40 -38.73 -11.85
C GLY A 528 -28.13 -37.31 -11.34
N PRO A 529 -27.71 -36.35 -12.19
CA PRO A 529 -27.43 -34.99 -11.75
C PRO A 529 -28.71 -34.23 -11.40
N ALA A 530 -28.80 -33.73 -10.17
CA ALA A 530 -29.88 -32.83 -9.76
C ALA A 530 -29.79 -31.49 -10.53
N LYS A 531 -30.93 -31.04 -11.07
CA LYS A 531 -30.99 -29.80 -11.87
C LYS A 531 -30.67 -28.56 -11.02
N PRO A 532 -30.06 -27.51 -11.58
CA PRO A 532 -29.91 -26.22 -10.91
C PRO A 532 -31.27 -25.67 -10.48
N GLN A 533 -31.37 -25.14 -9.26
CA GLN A 533 -32.50 -24.28 -8.88
C GLN A 533 -32.30 -22.91 -9.53
N GLU A 534 -33.25 -22.49 -10.37
CA GLU A 534 -33.31 -21.11 -10.83
C GLU A 534 -33.55 -20.17 -9.64
N VAL A 535 -32.84 -19.04 -9.61
CA VAL A 535 -33.13 -17.97 -8.65
C VAL A 535 -34.43 -17.30 -9.09
N PRO A 536 -35.45 -17.15 -8.21
CA PRO A 536 -36.71 -16.55 -8.59
C PRO A 536 -36.49 -15.11 -9.08
N LYS A 537 -36.96 -14.83 -10.30
CA LYS A 537 -36.88 -13.50 -10.94
C LYS A 537 -37.67 -12.48 -10.11
N SER A 538 -37.16 -11.26 -9.97
CA SER A 538 -37.85 -10.23 -9.16
C SER A 538 -39.10 -9.69 -9.87
N GLN A 539 -40.20 -9.56 -9.12
CA GLN A 539 -41.43 -8.93 -9.61
C GLN A 539 -41.57 -7.49 -9.07
N SER A 540 -40.46 -6.84 -8.71
CA SER A 540 -40.46 -5.58 -7.96
C SER A 540 -39.45 -4.54 -8.48
N ILE A 541 -39.84 -3.26 -8.47
CA ILE A 541 -39.01 -2.09 -8.77
C ILE A 541 -38.64 -1.35 -7.48
N PHE A 542 -37.37 -0.99 -7.34
CA PHE A 542 -36.84 -0.07 -6.34
C PHE A 542 -37.05 1.38 -6.79
N ILE A 543 -37.63 2.19 -5.90
CA ILE A 543 -37.81 3.63 -6.07
C ILE A 543 -37.04 4.33 -4.93
N PRO A 544 -36.06 5.20 -5.22
CA PRO A 544 -35.30 5.90 -4.19
C PRO A 544 -36.17 6.86 -3.36
N PRO A 545 -35.72 7.30 -2.16
CA PRO A 545 -36.47 8.24 -1.33
C PRO A 545 -36.76 9.55 -2.08
N ILE A 546 -38.02 10.00 -2.04
CA ILE A 546 -38.46 11.27 -2.64
C ILE A 546 -38.44 12.34 -1.56
N ASN A 547 -37.77 13.46 -1.82
CA ASN A 547 -37.70 14.56 -0.86
C ASN A 547 -39.06 15.29 -0.78
N GLY A 548 -39.67 15.29 0.40
CA GLY A 548 -40.86 16.08 0.69
C GLY A 548 -42.20 15.36 0.54
N THR A 549 -42.23 14.08 0.16
CA THR A 549 -43.47 13.29 0.14
C THR A 549 -43.33 11.88 0.69
N ASP A 550 -44.33 11.52 1.48
CA ASP A 550 -44.54 10.22 2.10
C ASP A 550 -45.83 9.55 1.59
N ASP A 551 -46.50 10.15 0.59
CA ASP A 551 -47.81 9.73 0.07
C ASP A 551 -47.68 8.72 -1.08
N GLU A 552 -48.33 7.56 -0.94
CA GLU A 552 -48.41 6.55 -2.00
C GLU A 552 -49.07 7.07 -3.28
N ALA A 553 -50.09 7.93 -3.17
CA ALA A 553 -50.76 8.52 -4.33
C ALA A 553 -49.83 9.44 -5.13
N GLU A 554 -48.89 10.10 -4.46
CA GLU A 554 -47.90 10.95 -5.12
C GLU A 554 -46.73 10.15 -5.68
N VAL A 555 -46.30 9.08 -5.00
CA VAL A 555 -45.25 8.17 -5.51
C VAL A 555 -45.73 7.36 -6.72
N ARG A 556 -47.03 7.03 -6.80
CA ARG A 556 -47.63 6.39 -7.99
C ARG A 556 -47.49 7.25 -9.27
N GLN A 557 -47.38 8.57 -9.17
CA GLN A 557 -47.19 9.50 -10.31
C GLN A 557 -45.82 9.38 -11.01
N ILE A 558 -44.93 8.48 -10.56
CA ILE A 558 -43.72 8.06 -11.28
C ILE A 558 -44.11 7.25 -12.53
N PHE A 559 -45.18 6.45 -12.43
CA PHE A 559 -45.67 5.56 -13.48
C PHE A 559 -46.72 6.27 -14.35
N SER A 560 -46.86 5.85 -15.61
CA SER A 560 -47.96 6.31 -16.49
C SER A 560 -49.33 5.93 -15.92
N GLU A 561 -50.41 6.61 -16.31
CA GLU A 561 -51.76 6.31 -15.81
C GLU A 561 -52.20 4.85 -16.07
N ASP A 562 -51.69 4.20 -17.12
CA ASP A 562 -51.93 2.79 -17.41
C ASP A 562 -51.00 1.84 -16.64
N ASP A 563 -49.76 2.25 -16.36
CA ASP A 563 -48.82 1.45 -15.57
C ASP A 563 -49.10 1.55 -14.05
N GLN A 564 -49.70 2.64 -13.56
CA GLN A 564 -50.20 2.77 -12.19
C GLN A 564 -51.22 1.69 -11.81
N LYS A 565 -51.97 1.17 -12.79
CA LYS A 565 -52.94 0.07 -12.64
C LYS A 565 -52.25 -1.30 -12.52
N LYS A 566 -50.98 -1.42 -12.93
CA LYS A 566 -50.17 -2.66 -12.88
C LYS A 566 -49.39 -2.81 -11.58
N VAL A 567 -49.22 -1.72 -10.81
CA VAL A 567 -48.60 -1.73 -9.48
C VAL A 567 -49.56 -2.40 -8.49
N SER A 568 -49.35 -3.69 -8.23
CA SER A 568 -50.19 -4.53 -7.38
C SER A 568 -50.07 -4.15 -5.89
N LYS A 569 -48.89 -3.66 -5.48
CA LYS A 569 -48.63 -3.11 -4.14
C LYS A 569 -47.51 -2.08 -4.22
N LEU A 570 -47.67 -0.95 -3.54
CA LEU A 570 -46.56 -0.06 -3.21
C LEU A 570 -46.17 -0.28 -1.73
N GLU A 571 -44.87 -0.35 -1.43
CA GLU A 571 -44.37 -0.65 -0.09
C GLU A 571 -43.25 0.31 0.31
N ARG A 572 -43.47 1.09 1.37
CA ARG A 572 -42.42 1.92 1.95
C ARG A 572 -41.58 1.12 2.93
N THR A 573 -40.27 1.10 2.74
CA THR A 573 -39.36 0.43 3.67
C THR A 573 -39.00 1.32 4.86
N SER A 574 -38.58 0.71 5.97
CA SER A 574 -38.03 1.39 7.15
C SER A 574 -36.73 2.18 6.87
N LYS A 575 -36.21 2.14 5.64
CA LYS A 575 -35.05 2.91 5.16
C LYS A 575 -35.45 4.10 4.27
N GLY A 576 -36.75 4.41 4.16
CA GLY A 576 -37.28 5.60 3.49
C GLY A 576 -37.44 5.49 1.97
N PHE A 577 -36.98 4.39 1.35
CA PHE A 577 -37.21 4.10 -0.06
C PHE A 577 -38.44 3.23 -0.27
N TRP A 578 -39.01 3.27 -1.48
CA TRP A 578 -40.22 2.54 -1.86
C TRP A 578 -39.92 1.33 -2.76
N ILE A 579 -40.81 0.35 -2.75
CA ILE A 579 -40.81 -0.82 -3.62
C ILE A 579 -42.17 -0.90 -4.30
N ALA A 580 -42.21 -0.91 -5.62
CA ALA A 580 -43.42 -1.20 -6.40
C ALA A 580 -43.40 -2.67 -6.82
N HIS A 581 -44.46 -3.41 -6.53
CA HIS A 581 -44.64 -4.82 -6.90
C HIS A 581 -45.59 -4.95 -8.09
N PHE A 582 -45.40 -5.99 -8.90
CA PHE A 582 -46.16 -6.31 -10.11
C PHE A 582 -46.57 -7.80 -10.07
N ASN A 583 -47.44 -8.24 -10.99
CA ASN A 583 -47.94 -9.62 -10.97
C ASN A 583 -47.01 -10.61 -11.70
N SER A 584 -46.16 -10.10 -12.61
CA SER A 584 -45.18 -10.87 -13.39
C SER A 584 -43.84 -10.14 -13.51
N TYR A 585 -42.79 -10.88 -13.89
CA TYR A 585 -41.47 -10.30 -14.20
C TYR A 585 -41.51 -9.49 -15.49
N GLU A 586 -42.32 -9.97 -16.44
CA GLU A 586 -42.49 -9.43 -17.77
C GLU A 586 -43.18 -8.05 -17.75
N GLU A 587 -44.29 -7.90 -16.99
CA GLU A 587 -44.91 -6.58 -16.73
C GLU A 587 -43.93 -5.63 -16.03
N MET A 588 -43.22 -6.10 -15.01
CA MET A 588 -42.26 -5.29 -14.25
C MET A 588 -41.17 -4.73 -15.18
N GLN A 589 -40.62 -5.56 -16.07
CA GLN A 589 -39.59 -5.16 -17.04
C GLN A 589 -40.13 -4.24 -18.15
N GLU A 590 -41.41 -4.34 -18.53
CA GLU A 590 -42.02 -3.35 -19.43
C GLU A 590 -42.20 -1.99 -18.74
N VAL A 591 -42.73 -1.98 -17.52
CA VAL A 591 -42.95 -0.74 -16.75
C VAL A 591 -41.62 -0.06 -16.42
N LEU A 592 -40.60 -0.83 -16.02
CA LEU A 592 -39.25 -0.32 -15.72
C LEU A 592 -38.58 0.35 -16.93
N LYS A 593 -38.87 -0.10 -18.16
CA LYS A 593 -38.33 0.52 -19.40
C LYS A 593 -39.05 1.79 -19.82
N ARG A 594 -40.28 2.03 -19.33
CA ARG A 594 -41.13 3.19 -19.67
C ARG A 594 -41.24 4.21 -18.52
N SER A 595 -40.63 3.93 -17.37
CA SER A 595 -40.75 4.72 -16.15
C SER A 595 -39.38 5.26 -15.68
N PRO A 596 -39.30 6.46 -15.08
CA PRO A 596 -40.40 7.39 -14.83
C PRO A 596 -41.00 7.94 -16.13
N ALA A 597 -42.30 8.21 -16.14
CA ALA A 597 -42.97 8.77 -17.32
C ALA A 597 -42.31 10.11 -17.73
N PRO A 598 -41.99 10.35 -19.02
CA PRO A 598 -41.23 11.53 -19.44
C PRO A 598 -41.86 12.88 -19.07
N GLU A 599 -43.19 12.94 -19.04
CA GLU A 599 -43.97 14.14 -18.67
C GLU A 599 -44.20 14.27 -17.16
N SER A 600 -43.79 13.29 -16.36
CA SER A 600 -43.87 13.36 -14.90
C SER A 600 -42.81 14.31 -14.33
N LYS A 601 -43.14 14.98 -13.23
CA LYS A 601 -42.19 15.75 -12.39
C LYS A 601 -41.02 14.89 -11.87
N TYR A 602 -41.14 13.56 -11.97
CA TYR A 602 -40.12 12.59 -11.60
C TYR A 602 -39.27 12.06 -12.77
N SER A 603 -39.34 12.65 -13.97
CA SER A 603 -38.59 12.21 -15.17
C SER A 603 -37.06 12.09 -15.00
N SER A 604 -36.48 12.72 -13.97
CA SER A 604 -35.05 12.61 -13.61
C SER A 604 -34.73 11.53 -12.55
N LEU A 605 -35.73 10.82 -12.02
CA LEU A 605 -35.60 9.88 -10.91
C LEU A 605 -35.08 8.51 -11.39
N ARG A 606 -33.98 8.02 -10.80
CA ARG A 606 -33.39 6.72 -11.15
C ARG A 606 -34.03 5.58 -10.35
N ILE A 607 -34.94 4.84 -10.99
CA ILE A 607 -35.54 3.59 -10.50
C ILE A 607 -34.78 2.37 -11.05
N SER A 608 -34.94 1.19 -10.45
CA SER A 608 -34.23 -0.04 -10.86
C SER A 608 -34.93 -1.33 -10.40
N GLU A 609 -34.53 -2.51 -10.90
CA GLU A 609 -35.02 -3.81 -10.41
C GLU A 609 -34.64 -4.03 -8.92
N PHE A 610 -35.61 -4.30 -8.06
CA PHE A 610 -35.37 -4.60 -6.64
C PHE A 610 -35.03 -6.08 -6.42
N LYS A 611 -33.76 -6.41 -6.20
CA LYS A 611 -33.32 -7.80 -5.97
C LYS A 611 -33.37 -8.17 -4.49
N GLN A 612 -34.44 -8.84 -4.08
CA GLN A 612 -34.63 -9.32 -2.70
C GLN A 612 -33.59 -10.40 -2.36
N ARG A 613 -32.62 -10.06 -1.51
CA ARG A 613 -31.62 -11.03 -1.01
C ARG A 613 -32.32 -12.02 -0.05
N PRO A 614 -32.12 -13.35 -0.18
CA PRO A 614 -32.76 -14.33 0.68
C PRO A 614 -32.32 -14.16 2.14
N ALA A 615 -33.26 -14.37 3.07
CA ALA A 615 -33.02 -14.21 4.50
C ALA A 615 -32.06 -15.31 5.01
N ARG A 616 -30.84 -14.92 5.36
CA ARG A 616 -29.82 -15.84 5.88
C ARG A 616 -30.22 -16.32 7.28
N GLY A 617 -30.43 -17.63 7.42
CA GLY A 617 -30.72 -18.28 8.71
C GLY A 617 -29.70 -17.90 9.78
N GLY A 618 -30.18 -17.69 11.01
CA GLY A 618 -29.44 -17.01 12.06
C GLY A 618 -28.18 -17.76 12.53
N PHE A 619 -27.04 -17.09 12.43
CA PHE A 619 -25.82 -17.41 13.19
C PHE A 619 -25.38 -16.15 13.94
N GLN A 620 -25.18 -16.26 15.24
CA GLN A 620 -24.82 -15.13 16.10
C GLN A 620 -23.32 -14.79 15.95
N ALA A 621 -23.05 -13.82 15.08
CA ALA A 621 -21.81 -13.03 15.09
C ALA A 621 -22.14 -11.60 15.57
N GLY A 622 -21.20 -10.93 16.25
CA GLY A 622 -21.46 -9.74 17.06
C GLY A 622 -22.16 -8.58 16.34
N THR A 623 -23.27 -8.11 16.90
CA THR A 623 -24.13 -7.05 16.38
C THR A 623 -23.43 -5.69 16.29
N TRP A 624 -23.11 -5.24 15.07
CA TRP A 624 -22.82 -3.82 14.79
C TRP A 624 -24.08 -3.12 14.26
N GLY A 625 -25.01 -2.82 15.17
CA GLY A 625 -26.25 -2.09 14.90
C GLY A 625 -26.20 -0.66 15.46
N SER A 626 -26.43 0.34 14.62
CA SER A 626 -26.41 1.76 15.00
C SER A 626 -27.73 2.22 15.61
N SER A 627 -27.69 2.80 16.82
CA SER A 627 -28.70 3.76 17.30
C SER A 627 -28.02 4.91 18.07
N ARG A 628 -28.76 5.99 18.34
CA ARG A 628 -28.23 7.30 18.78
C ARG A 628 -28.58 7.63 20.25
N ASN A 629 -27.90 8.67 20.76
CA ASN A 629 -28.16 9.43 21.99
C ASN A 629 -27.80 8.78 23.34
N ALA A 630 -26.51 8.78 23.64
CA ALA A 630 -25.99 9.17 24.95
C ALA A 630 -24.77 10.11 24.75
N SER A 631 -24.43 10.95 25.74
CA SER A 631 -23.42 12.01 25.61
C SER A 631 -22.01 11.58 26.05
N GLY A 632 -21.00 11.95 25.25
CA GLY A 632 -19.58 11.93 25.67
C GLY A 632 -18.61 11.29 24.68
N GLN A 633 -17.45 11.92 24.51
CA GLN A 633 -16.26 11.45 23.77
C GLN A 633 -16.48 11.00 22.31
N GLN A 634 -16.07 11.86 21.36
CA GLN A 634 -16.14 11.59 19.93
C GLN A 634 -14.79 11.08 19.39
N SER A 635 -14.78 9.85 18.90
CA SER A 635 -13.73 9.29 18.04
C SER A 635 -14.40 8.66 16.81
N GLY A 636 -13.81 8.83 15.63
CA GLY A 636 -14.40 8.29 14.41
C GLY A 636 -13.55 8.58 13.17
N TYR A 637 -13.04 7.51 12.55
CA TYR A 637 -12.44 7.59 11.22
C TYR A 637 -13.55 7.58 10.16
N ARG A 638 -13.58 8.63 9.34
CA ARG A 638 -14.38 8.71 8.12
C ARG A 638 -13.41 8.72 6.94
N SER A 639 -13.59 7.82 5.98
CA SER A 639 -12.94 7.94 4.68
C SER A 639 -13.49 9.18 3.98
N GLY A 640 -12.61 10.10 3.57
CA GLY A 640 -12.99 11.37 2.98
C GLY A 640 -11.79 12.21 2.59
N GLN A 641 -12.04 13.21 1.75
CA GLN A 641 -11.04 14.20 1.34
C GLN A 641 -10.61 15.08 2.52
N SER A 642 -9.31 15.39 2.58
CA SER A 642 -8.69 16.41 3.43
C SER A 642 -7.41 16.82 2.70
N ASP A 643 -7.14 18.08 2.35
CA ASP A 643 -7.72 19.34 2.84
C ASP A 643 -7.64 19.48 4.36
N SER A 644 -6.40 19.70 4.83
CA SER A 644 -6.08 20.16 6.18
C SER A 644 -4.96 21.21 6.09
N GLU A 645 -5.35 22.48 5.87
CA GLU A 645 -4.44 23.60 6.10
C GLU A 645 -3.95 23.63 7.57
N GLY A 646 -2.71 24.07 7.76
CA GLY A 646 -2.06 24.03 9.07
C GLY A 646 -2.55 25.11 10.04
N ALA A 647 -3.34 24.74 11.03
CA ALA A 647 -3.73 25.63 12.13
C ALA A 647 -2.57 25.89 13.12
N ARG A 648 -1.71 26.89 12.83
CA ARG A 648 -0.81 27.50 13.83
C ARG A 648 -1.38 28.83 14.35
N SER A 649 -1.16 29.07 15.64
CA SER A 649 -1.64 30.24 16.38
C SER A 649 -1.23 31.60 15.78
N GLY A 650 -2.21 32.40 15.38
CA GLY A 650 -2.09 33.85 15.10
C GLY A 650 -2.95 34.67 16.07
N ARG A 651 -2.56 35.92 16.38
CA ARG A 651 -3.11 36.70 17.50
C ARG A 651 -3.51 38.12 17.09
N GLY A 652 -4.81 38.42 17.13
CA GLY A 652 -5.35 39.79 16.99
C GLY A 652 -6.85 39.80 16.64
N GLY A 653 -7.66 40.81 17.03
CA GLY A 653 -7.26 41.95 17.86
C GLY A 653 -8.15 43.22 17.81
N ARG A 654 -9.49 43.10 17.80
CA ARG A 654 -10.55 44.11 18.01
C ARG A 654 -11.86 43.31 18.22
N GLY A 655 -12.81 43.56 19.11
CA GLY A 655 -13.27 44.78 19.81
C GLY A 655 -14.63 45.20 19.24
N GLY A 656 -15.75 45.33 19.97
CA GLY A 656 -16.05 45.14 21.40
C GLY A 656 -17.56 45.36 21.68
N ARG A 657 -17.98 45.47 22.97
CA ARG A 657 -19.39 45.49 23.48
C ARG A 657 -20.10 44.12 23.39
N GLY A 658 -20.89 43.61 24.36
CA GLY A 658 -21.01 43.96 25.80
C GLY A 658 -22.45 44.11 26.33
N ARG A 659 -23.03 43.07 26.99
CA ARG A 659 -24.15 43.17 27.97
C ARG A 659 -24.52 41.81 28.62
N GLY A 660 -24.76 41.82 29.95
CA GLY A 660 -25.49 40.78 30.73
C GLY A 660 -24.79 39.44 30.97
N GLY A 661 -25.02 38.72 32.09
CA GLY A 661 -25.77 39.07 33.30
C GLY A 661 -25.97 37.84 34.24
N MET A 662 -25.98 38.07 35.56
CA MET A 662 -26.08 37.07 36.66
C MET A 662 -24.95 35.99 36.71
N GLU A 663 -24.74 35.26 37.83
CA GLU A 663 -24.50 35.57 39.25
C GLU A 663 -24.54 34.25 40.06
N ARG A 664 -23.90 34.24 41.25
CA ARG A 664 -23.74 33.09 42.20
C ARG A 664 -22.79 31.99 41.70
N GLY A 665 -21.73 31.58 42.40
CA GLY A 665 -21.28 31.81 43.78
C GLY A 665 -21.56 30.60 44.68
N GLY A 666 -20.69 30.19 45.62
CA GLY A 666 -19.35 30.67 45.98
C GLY A 666 -18.89 30.11 47.35
N ARG A 667 -17.56 30.08 47.61
CA ARG A 667 -16.88 29.36 48.74
C ARG A 667 -16.97 27.82 48.61
N GLY A 668 -16.06 26.99 49.15
CA GLY A 668 -14.78 27.15 49.87
C GLY A 668 -14.34 25.77 50.41
N GLY A 669 -13.13 25.50 50.89
CA GLY A 669 -11.88 26.29 50.97
C GLY A 669 -11.01 25.85 52.16
N ARG A 670 -9.73 25.45 51.93
CA ARG A 670 -8.78 24.80 52.89
C ARG A 670 -9.17 23.36 53.24
N GLY A 671 -8.30 22.42 53.62
CA GLY A 671 -6.83 22.38 53.84
C GLY A 671 -6.52 21.27 54.87
N GLY A 672 -5.33 20.67 55.04
CA GLY A 672 -4.04 20.76 54.36
C GLY A 672 -2.96 19.99 55.16
N ALA A 673 -1.88 19.52 54.51
CA ALA A 673 -0.81 18.66 55.07
C ALA A 673 -1.25 17.26 55.57
N GLY A 674 -0.39 16.23 55.64
CA GLY A 674 0.99 16.10 55.13
C GLY A 674 1.97 15.44 56.10
N ARG A 675 2.42 14.22 55.79
CA ARG A 675 3.62 13.55 56.35
C ARG A 675 4.00 12.34 55.47
N GLY A 676 5.30 12.01 55.43
CA GLY A 676 5.86 10.90 54.64
C GLY A 676 6.26 9.69 55.51
N PRO A 677 7.42 9.06 55.24
CA PRO A 677 7.43 7.93 54.30
C PRO A 677 8.14 6.66 54.81
N SER A 678 7.66 5.50 54.36
CA SER A 678 8.31 4.18 54.44
C SER A 678 7.59 3.20 53.49
N GLY A 679 8.22 2.17 52.93
CA GLY A 679 9.64 1.79 52.93
C GLY A 679 9.92 0.59 52.02
N ALA A 680 11.20 0.38 51.70
CA ALA A 680 11.85 -0.76 51.01
C ALA A 680 11.02 -1.92 50.40
N ALA A 681 11.34 -2.28 49.16
CA ALA A 681 11.13 -3.64 48.63
C ALA A 681 12.18 -4.63 49.16
N PRO A 682 11.99 -5.93 48.92
CA PRO A 682 13.11 -6.78 48.54
C PRO A 682 12.89 -7.47 47.17
N ALA A 683 13.99 -7.97 46.59
CA ALA A 683 14.01 -8.82 45.41
C ALA A 683 14.51 -10.23 45.78
N GLY A 684 14.45 -11.16 44.80
CA GLY A 684 14.86 -12.56 44.90
C GLY A 684 14.07 -13.35 43.84
N GLU A 685 14.67 -13.70 42.70
CA GLU A 685 15.46 -14.93 42.51
C GLU A 685 14.63 -16.19 42.79
N SER A 686 14.23 -17.03 41.83
CA SER A 686 14.90 -17.62 40.66
C SER A 686 15.97 -18.66 41.00
N GLN A 687 15.56 -19.93 41.18
CA GLN A 687 16.32 -21.08 40.65
C GLN A 687 15.48 -22.36 40.56
N ALA A 688 15.29 -22.82 39.32
CA ALA A 688 15.21 -24.21 38.88
C ALA A 688 15.52 -24.21 37.37
#